data_AF-A0A495SAG7-F1
#
_entry.id   AF-A0A495SAG7-F1
#
_cell.length_a   1.000
_cell.length_b   1.000
_cell.length_c   1.000
_cell.angle_alpha   90.00
_cell.angle_beta   90.00
_cell.angle_gamma   90.00
#
_symmetry.space_group_name_H-M   'P 1'
#
loop_
_entity.id
_entity.type
_entity.pdbx_description
1 polymer ?
#
loop_
_entity_poly.entity_id
_entity_poly.type
_entity_poly.pdbx_seq_one_letter_code
_entity_poly.pdbx_strand_id
1 'polypeptide(L)'
;MKKLVFKIFIAIFCIVSAYAYSQDWTKAPNSYIFDPALNNEGLYIPVKKAYAMWEQDKYLKGSGIPAGKVTADVLWEDVHGLIKTGQAYSLEIVDSGVNAKIKVPVNKSKKGNAVVVLRVNDEIFWSWHIWVTDNPANGSTYKSFNTLRREKSDGTLEAIPDADWGWMDRNLGAISSSITASDWNRNGGLLYQWGRKDPIPPLVWRGNDFYEVSGSIGRVRHRGAVNMTNAIKIDDLRKFVLLSNASITNNIRLSVKNPLSLIYVNKDDNSGPAYYNNNANLPVNWFGIFSGLAANQLSELNLWSDNSKGLIAANYNDDNNANPYRDKSSFDPCPNGWRIPSALVANSASASYIDDVRIDFSPFGVRTNMAKNVFESNNYHIIKPTDTSTPTFMKGFKIYPNFGFDLSNVGGFNMGVFPGTGQLVLNFHNGQYTDQHQTALWTATMTRHFDATPAVGARALSLIPDKGQSDIPDSGFPDVKGRYWYSPLSSGPTSNAAGCRCIKDPLYVVNNYDFPTEYLVSASEYKVGMDNPNTYQIVKNTVISTVEIPVSKAFSVQSELLNNKMILNSSSFSNLKANVLWSTNTELINTVTVVNPSPGTLDNIANTKILVTVKPNQSGNAVITLHNENTTNPVYWSWHIWVTDTPVGSNAYTTELPNTSVTNYVNYVNKADNVFQTEFMDRNLGATDAFPVVVNPFTPTTAEMAKIRAATGLHYQWGRKDPLPVFQHADNRASYNVFLGNVMASGSVTYSTLSSSTYNNMSGNYIVPYNTYTGTANVQASDKVSEKIAKVLAYSVGNPLVYMIPSTFAPFNSAVPNYTNGSDWLSAEPNLAPDRWGRGGKKSPFDPCPAGWRIPDLSGVAIISNKDFGLTPFYKKDKNVATSYSIINDYSGIRVRNPSTTSTIGYTFNDSSYKIGNYPNSGSRGFRSVIGNQAPQGTFNFINFQYPGVWTAALNSNYIGRPVNMLFDAASSANRIIAFHDNNDPYFGMSCRCVKIKYDANGNEEGVIPKLQITSLPVTKAAAPLTKTEIDERLIANKIKVYPNPVKSVLYIHAPSDKGYYYQIYNMSGQLVKSGKFENKQTDLSALVTGTYLMRINNEETVVKIIKE
;
A
#
# COMPACT_ATOMS: atom_id res chain seq x y z
N MET A 1 3.79 61.23 38.47
CA MET A 1 4.89 60.41 37.90
C MET A 1 4.55 58.92 37.77
N LYS A 2 4.11 58.18 38.79
CA LYS A 2 3.84 56.73 38.68
C LYS A 2 2.76 56.30 37.65
N LYS A 3 1.73 57.12 37.39
CA LYS A 3 0.73 56.84 36.33
C LYS A 3 1.22 57.12 34.90
N LEU A 4 2.24 57.97 34.73
CA LEU A 4 2.83 58.28 33.41
C LEU A 4 3.82 57.18 33.00
N VAL A 5 4.60 56.66 33.95
CA VAL A 5 5.53 55.54 33.74
C VAL A 5 4.78 54.25 33.41
N PHE A 6 3.63 53.99 34.03
CA PHE A 6 2.81 52.80 33.73
C PHE A 6 2.12 52.87 32.34
N LYS A 7 1.70 54.06 31.91
CA LYS A 7 1.16 54.27 30.55
C LYS A 7 2.25 54.22 29.47
N ILE A 8 3.47 54.68 29.77
CA ILE A 8 4.63 54.56 28.87
C ILE A 8 5.08 53.10 28.79
N PHE A 9 5.05 52.33 29.88
CA PHE A 9 5.33 50.89 29.84
C PHE A 9 4.29 50.10 29.03
N ILE A 10 3.00 50.41 29.15
CA ILE A 10 1.95 49.78 28.32
C ILE A 10 2.07 50.22 26.85
N ALA A 11 2.37 51.48 26.58
CA ALA A 11 2.61 51.96 25.22
C ALA A 11 3.86 51.33 24.60
N ILE A 12 4.96 51.16 25.35
CA ILE A 12 6.18 50.47 24.89
C ILE A 12 5.92 48.96 24.74
N PHE A 13 5.12 48.32 25.59
CA PHE A 13 4.76 46.90 25.43
C PHE A 13 3.83 46.68 24.22
N CYS A 14 2.95 47.64 23.92
CA CYS A 14 2.12 47.64 22.71
C CYS A 14 2.92 48.01 21.44
N ILE A 15 3.95 48.85 21.54
CA ILE A 15 4.81 49.26 20.40
C ILE A 15 5.88 48.19 20.11
N VAL A 16 6.37 47.46 21.12
CA VAL A 16 7.29 46.31 20.93
C VAL A 16 6.54 45.05 20.46
N SER A 17 5.21 44.98 20.64
CA SER A 17 4.36 43.96 20.00
C SER A 17 3.87 44.33 18.59
N ALA A 18 4.21 45.52 18.09
CA ALA A 18 3.77 46.02 16.77
C ALA A 18 4.83 45.87 15.65
N TYR A 19 5.97 45.23 15.93
CA TYR A 19 6.87 44.69 14.92
C TYR A 19 6.79 43.16 14.88
N ALA A 20 5.56 42.61 14.86
CA ALA A 20 5.39 41.29 14.29
C ALA A 20 5.62 41.44 12.77
N TYR A 21 6.76 40.98 12.26
CA TYR A 21 6.94 40.84 10.82
C TYR A 21 5.72 40.09 10.27
N SER A 22 4.92 40.74 9.43
CA SER A 22 3.78 40.10 8.78
C SER A 22 4.30 38.88 8.04
N GLN A 23 3.83 37.69 8.43
CA GLN A 23 4.23 36.43 7.83
C GLN A 23 3.95 36.44 6.32
N ASP A 24 4.92 36.02 5.51
CA ASP A 24 4.80 35.99 4.05
C ASP A 24 3.89 34.83 3.59
N TRP A 25 2.62 35.14 3.34
CA TRP A 25 1.59 34.16 2.96
C TRP A 25 1.80 33.53 1.58
N THR A 26 2.73 34.04 0.77
CA THR A 26 3.11 33.39 -0.49
C THR A 26 3.86 32.07 -0.24
N LYS A 27 4.55 31.96 0.91
CA LYS A 27 5.29 30.76 1.37
C LYS A 27 4.45 29.74 2.14
N ALA A 28 3.16 30.00 2.36
CA ALA A 28 2.26 29.01 2.95
C ALA A 28 2.29 27.68 2.16
N PRO A 29 1.98 26.52 2.75
CA PRO A 29 2.16 25.23 2.09
C PRO A 29 1.24 25.03 0.87
N ASN A 30 1.75 24.30 -0.12
CA ASN A 30 0.96 23.79 -1.26
C ASN A 30 0.38 22.40 -1.00
N SER A 31 0.94 21.68 -0.03
CA SER A 31 0.49 20.36 0.39
C SER A 31 0.27 20.28 1.89
N TYR A 32 -0.72 19.48 2.29
CA TYR A 32 -1.03 19.21 3.69
C TYR A 32 -0.92 17.71 3.96
N ILE A 33 -0.28 17.35 5.08
CA ILE A 33 -0.23 15.96 5.56
C ILE A 33 -1.32 15.79 6.60
N PHE A 34 -2.07 14.69 6.48
CA PHE A 34 -3.00 14.25 7.50
C PHE A 34 -2.70 12.81 7.88
N ASP A 35 -2.29 12.59 9.14
CA ASP A 35 -2.08 11.25 9.69
C ASP A 35 -3.40 10.69 10.24
N PRO A 36 -3.94 9.60 9.65
CA PRO A 36 -5.18 8.97 10.13
C PRO A 36 -5.15 8.48 11.58
N ALA A 37 -3.97 8.35 12.19
CA ALA A 37 -3.81 7.99 13.60
C ALA A 37 -4.04 9.17 14.55
N LEU A 38 -4.03 10.42 14.06
CA LEU A 38 -4.30 11.60 14.87
C LEU A 38 -5.73 11.64 15.38
N ASN A 39 -5.94 12.26 16.53
CA ASN A 39 -7.26 12.46 17.12
C ASN A 39 -7.99 13.67 16.51
N ASN A 40 -8.08 13.72 15.18
CA ASN A 40 -8.73 14.80 14.42
C ASN A 40 -9.58 14.19 13.30
N GLU A 41 -10.54 14.94 12.74
CA GLU A 41 -11.43 14.47 11.64
C GLU A 41 -10.99 14.93 10.25
N GLY A 42 -9.94 15.74 10.17
CA GLY A 42 -9.50 16.37 8.93
C GLY A 42 -8.72 17.64 9.24
N LEU A 43 -8.65 18.55 8.27
CA LEU A 43 -7.89 19.80 8.38
C LEU A 43 -8.61 21.01 7.78
N TYR A 44 -8.11 22.20 8.10
CA TYR A 44 -8.46 23.46 7.45
C TYR A 44 -7.37 23.89 6.47
N ILE A 45 -7.78 24.44 5.34
CA ILE A 45 -6.89 25.08 4.36
C ILE A 45 -7.21 26.57 4.32
N PRO A 46 -6.32 27.46 4.79
CA PRO A 46 -6.49 28.90 4.63
C PRO A 46 -6.45 29.32 3.17
N VAL A 47 -7.50 30.01 2.69
CA VAL A 47 -7.53 30.52 1.31
C VAL A 47 -6.61 31.72 1.11
N LYS A 48 -6.13 32.32 2.21
CA LYS A 48 -5.24 33.49 2.22
C LYS A 48 -4.02 33.34 1.33
N LYS A 49 -3.47 32.12 1.20
CA LYS A 49 -2.39 31.84 0.24
C LYS A 49 -2.78 32.22 -1.18
N ALA A 50 -3.95 31.80 -1.65
CA ALA A 50 -4.41 32.06 -3.01
C ALA A 50 -4.49 33.57 -3.27
N TYR A 51 -5.08 34.33 -2.35
CA TYR A 51 -5.16 35.79 -2.46
C TYR A 51 -3.78 36.43 -2.50
N ALA A 52 -2.87 36.06 -1.59
CA ALA A 52 -1.51 36.57 -1.56
C ALA A 52 -0.75 36.28 -2.88
N MET A 53 -0.90 35.08 -3.43
CA MET A 53 -0.28 34.72 -4.72
C MET A 53 -0.79 35.59 -5.87
N TRP A 54 -2.12 35.76 -6.01
CA TRP A 54 -2.68 36.55 -7.12
C TRP A 54 -2.47 38.06 -6.98
N GLU A 55 -2.21 38.55 -5.78
CA GLU A 55 -1.91 39.96 -5.50
C GLU A 55 -0.42 40.27 -5.63
N GLN A 56 0.46 39.40 -5.10
CA GLN A 56 1.86 39.75 -4.82
C GLN A 56 2.87 38.96 -5.65
N ASP A 57 2.51 37.81 -6.25
CA ASP A 57 3.48 37.00 -6.99
C ASP A 57 3.91 37.67 -8.31
N LYS A 58 5.23 37.79 -8.48
CA LYS A 58 5.85 38.44 -9.63
C LYS A 58 5.56 37.76 -10.97
N TYR A 59 5.25 36.47 -10.98
CA TYR A 59 4.98 35.73 -12.22
C TYR A 59 3.49 35.74 -12.58
N LEU A 60 2.61 35.72 -11.59
CA LEU A 60 1.16 35.85 -11.79
C LEU A 60 0.72 37.26 -12.20
N LYS A 61 1.55 38.30 -12.00
CA LYS A 61 1.26 39.70 -12.36
C LYS A 61 -0.06 40.23 -11.76
N GLY A 62 -0.18 40.13 -10.44
CA GLY A 62 -0.86 41.09 -9.54
C GLY A 62 -2.21 41.70 -9.95
N SER A 63 -3.19 40.92 -10.41
CA SER A 63 -4.57 41.44 -10.63
C SER A 63 -5.49 41.21 -9.43
N GLY A 64 -5.01 40.50 -8.39
CA GLY A 64 -5.87 39.98 -7.34
C GLY A 64 -6.85 38.93 -7.84
N ILE A 65 -7.59 38.34 -6.90
CA ILE A 65 -8.74 37.46 -7.20
C ILE A 65 -9.97 38.36 -7.38
N PRO A 66 -10.74 38.23 -8.48
CA PRO A 66 -11.92 39.06 -8.72
C PRO A 66 -13.03 38.77 -7.70
N ALA A 67 -13.95 39.74 -7.52
CA ALA A 67 -15.17 39.49 -6.79
C ALA A 67 -16.06 38.47 -7.52
N GLY A 68 -16.70 37.57 -6.78
CA GLY A 68 -17.55 36.54 -7.37
C GLY A 68 -17.97 35.47 -6.37
N LYS A 69 -18.73 34.48 -6.84
CA LYS A 69 -19.14 33.33 -6.03
C LYS A 69 -17.93 32.46 -5.75
N VAL A 70 -17.52 32.41 -4.48
CA VAL A 70 -16.41 31.57 -4.00
C VAL A 70 -16.94 30.19 -3.63
N THR A 71 -16.31 29.13 -4.17
CA THR A 71 -16.62 27.74 -3.82
C THR A 71 -15.35 26.91 -3.67
N ALA A 72 -15.46 25.76 -3.02
CA ALA A 72 -14.39 24.78 -2.93
C ALA A 72 -14.92 23.37 -3.17
N ASP A 73 -14.10 22.54 -3.81
CA ASP A 73 -14.41 21.16 -4.11
C ASP A 73 -13.15 20.30 -4.20
N VAL A 74 -13.33 18.98 -4.10
CA VAL A 74 -12.29 18.01 -4.42
C VAL A 74 -12.26 17.83 -5.94
N LEU A 75 -11.23 18.38 -6.58
CA LEU A 75 -11.02 18.23 -8.02
C LEU A 75 -10.84 16.76 -8.39
N TRP A 76 -9.98 16.08 -7.63
CA TRP A 76 -9.76 14.65 -7.76
C TRP A 76 -9.23 14.04 -6.45
N GLU A 77 -9.55 12.76 -6.22
CA GLU A 77 -8.99 11.87 -5.20
C GLU A 77 -8.66 10.50 -5.81
N ASP A 78 -7.57 9.86 -5.37
CA ASP A 78 -7.11 8.56 -5.89
C ASP A 78 -7.75 7.33 -5.22
N VAL A 79 -8.46 7.56 -4.11
CA VAL A 79 -9.29 6.59 -3.43
C VAL A 79 -10.69 7.19 -3.27
N HIS A 80 -11.71 6.55 -3.82
CA HIS A 80 -13.08 7.07 -3.77
C HIS A 80 -13.55 7.27 -2.33
N GLY A 81 -14.03 8.47 -2.01
CA GLY A 81 -14.45 8.88 -0.67
C GLY A 81 -13.30 8.91 0.33
N LEU A 82 -12.10 9.34 -0.10
CA LEU A 82 -10.98 9.66 0.78
C LEU A 82 -11.32 10.93 1.56
N ILE A 83 -11.86 11.93 0.89
CA ILE A 83 -12.39 13.16 1.50
C ILE A 83 -13.92 13.04 1.62
N LYS A 84 -14.46 13.34 2.80
CA LYS A 84 -15.90 13.27 3.08
C LYS A 84 -16.60 14.50 2.48
N THR A 85 -17.03 14.42 1.24
CA THR A 85 -17.62 15.56 0.50
C THR A 85 -19.14 15.59 0.49
N GLY A 86 -19.73 16.73 0.13
CA GLY A 86 -21.15 16.85 -0.23
C GLY A 86 -21.47 16.29 -1.63
N GLN A 87 -22.62 16.67 -2.18
CA GLN A 87 -22.92 16.42 -3.60
C GLN A 87 -21.92 17.15 -4.50
N ALA A 88 -21.65 16.59 -5.67
CA ALA A 88 -20.70 17.11 -6.66
C ALA A 88 -19.28 17.40 -6.09
N TYR A 89 -18.87 16.66 -5.05
CA TYR A 89 -17.57 16.80 -4.38
C TYR A 89 -17.35 18.15 -3.68
N SER A 90 -18.43 18.87 -3.36
CA SER A 90 -18.36 20.18 -2.68
C SER A 90 -17.81 20.08 -1.25
N LEU A 91 -17.11 21.15 -0.84
CA LEU A 91 -16.56 21.36 0.50
C LEU A 91 -17.08 22.66 1.12
N GLU A 92 -17.20 22.66 2.44
CA GLU A 92 -17.62 23.83 3.22
C GLU A 92 -16.49 24.86 3.29
N ILE A 93 -16.81 26.14 3.09
CA ILE A 93 -15.93 27.27 3.37
C ILE A 93 -16.46 27.98 4.61
N VAL A 94 -15.61 28.12 5.62
CA VAL A 94 -15.88 28.89 6.83
C VAL A 94 -15.23 30.27 6.73
N ASP A 95 -15.80 31.27 7.41
CA ASP A 95 -15.44 32.69 7.28
C ASP A 95 -15.63 33.24 5.85
N SER A 96 -15.07 34.41 5.55
CA SER A 96 -15.22 35.09 4.26
C SER A 96 -13.96 35.85 3.85
N GLY A 97 -13.86 36.15 2.55
CA GLY A 97 -12.73 36.90 1.97
C GLY A 97 -11.38 36.22 2.22
N VAL A 98 -10.34 37.04 2.47
CA VAL A 98 -8.97 36.55 2.69
C VAL A 98 -8.78 35.72 3.96
N ASN A 99 -9.72 35.78 4.90
CA ASN A 99 -9.67 35.03 6.16
C ASN A 99 -10.38 33.68 6.09
N ALA A 100 -11.05 33.38 4.97
CA ALA A 100 -11.80 32.14 4.82
C ALA A 100 -10.89 30.90 4.87
N LYS A 101 -11.49 29.77 5.28
CA LYS A 101 -10.81 28.47 5.33
C LYS A 101 -11.69 27.40 4.71
N ILE A 102 -11.10 26.52 3.92
CA ILE A 102 -11.79 25.33 3.39
C ILE A 102 -11.73 24.23 4.44
N LYS A 103 -12.87 23.65 4.80
CA LYS A 103 -12.98 22.53 5.72
C LYS A 103 -12.81 21.21 4.96
N VAL A 104 -11.80 20.42 5.30
CA VAL A 104 -11.45 19.18 4.60
C VAL A 104 -11.56 17.98 5.54
N PRO A 105 -12.75 17.39 5.70
CA PRO A 105 -12.95 16.19 6.51
C PRO A 105 -12.42 14.94 5.78
N VAL A 106 -11.68 14.08 6.49
CA VAL A 106 -10.97 12.92 5.94
C VAL A 106 -11.63 11.62 6.42
N ASN A 107 -11.71 10.63 5.53
CA ASN A 107 -12.01 9.25 5.91
C ASN A 107 -10.73 8.57 6.40
N LYS A 108 -10.60 8.43 7.72
CA LYS A 108 -9.43 7.90 8.41
C LYS A 108 -9.22 6.40 8.27
N SER A 109 -10.15 5.69 7.67
CA SER A 109 -9.98 4.26 7.33
C SER A 109 -9.33 4.07 5.96
N LYS A 110 -8.94 5.17 5.30
CA LYS A 110 -8.31 5.19 3.98
C LYS A 110 -7.03 6.01 4.04
N LYS A 111 -6.08 5.63 3.20
CA LYS A 111 -4.88 6.40 2.88
C LYS A 111 -4.86 6.69 1.38
N GLY A 112 -4.37 7.86 0.99
CA GLY A 112 -4.36 8.28 -0.41
C GLY A 112 -4.07 9.76 -0.58
N ASN A 113 -4.41 10.27 -1.75
CA ASN A 113 -4.15 11.63 -2.18
C ASN A 113 -5.41 12.29 -2.75
N ALA A 114 -5.56 13.58 -2.50
CA ALA A 114 -6.58 14.41 -3.14
C ALA A 114 -6.02 15.78 -3.53
N VAL A 115 -6.66 16.44 -4.50
CA VAL A 115 -6.44 17.85 -4.82
C VAL A 115 -7.73 18.63 -4.56
N VAL A 116 -7.64 19.61 -3.67
CA VAL A 116 -8.73 20.54 -3.33
C VAL A 116 -8.51 21.85 -4.08
N VAL A 117 -9.57 22.42 -4.64
CA VAL A 117 -9.51 23.68 -5.41
C VAL A 117 -10.35 24.77 -4.77
N LEU A 118 -9.88 26.01 -4.92
CA LEU A 118 -10.66 27.22 -4.70
C LEU A 118 -11.12 27.76 -6.05
N ARG A 119 -12.43 28.02 -6.17
CA ARG A 119 -13.03 28.61 -7.36
C ARG A 119 -13.63 29.97 -7.10
N VAL A 120 -13.62 30.81 -8.13
CA VAL A 120 -14.41 32.04 -8.20
C VAL A 120 -15.14 32.07 -9.53
N ASN A 121 -16.47 32.11 -9.50
CA ASN A 121 -17.33 32.01 -10.69
C ASN A 121 -16.95 30.79 -11.55
N ASP A 122 -16.82 29.63 -10.89
CA ASP A 122 -16.49 28.32 -11.46
C ASP A 122 -15.07 28.15 -12.06
N GLU A 123 -14.27 29.22 -12.12
CA GLU A 123 -12.86 29.16 -12.51
C GLU A 123 -11.94 28.85 -11.32
N ILE A 124 -10.91 28.00 -11.51
CA ILE A 124 -9.95 27.64 -10.46
C ILE A 124 -8.90 28.75 -10.29
N PHE A 125 -8.75 29.24 -9.06
CA PHE A 125 -7.74 30.24 -8.69
C PHE A 125 -6.58 29.66 -7.87
N TRP A 126 -6.78 28.54 -7.18
CA TRP A 126 -5.67 27.84 -6.54
C TRP A 126 -6.05 26.40 -6.22
N SER A 127 -5.05 25.59 -5.93
CA SER A 127 -5.20 24.18 -5.59
C SER A 127 -4.17 23.75 -4.55
N TRP A 128 -4.55 22.80 -3.71
CA TRP A 128 -3.71 22.21 -2.68
C TRP A 128 -3.78 20.69 -2.75
N HIS A 129 -2.64 20.04 -2.52
CA HIS A 129 -2.55 18.59 -2.42
C HIS A 129 -2.74 18.14 -0.97
N ILE A 130 -3.66 17.21 -0.75
CA ILE A 130 -3.94 16.60 0.54
C ILE A 130 -3.40 15.18 0.52
N TRP A 131 -2.46 14.92 1.43
CA TRP A 131 -1.76 13.65 1.52
C TRP A 131 -2.14 12.96 2.83
N VAL A 132 -2.95 11.92 2.73
CA VAL A 132 -3.47 11.14 3.86
C VAL A 132 -2.59 9.91 4.04
N THR A 133 -1.66 9.95 5.00
CA THR A 133 -0.66 8.92 5.23
C THR A 133 -0.13 8.96 6.67
N ASP A 134 0.45 7.87 7.15
CA ASP A 134 1.21 7.84 8.41
C ASP A 134 2.41 8.80 8.37
N ASN A 135 2.84 9.29 9.54
CA ASN A 135 3.89 10.30 9.66
C ASN A 135 5.17 9.99 8.83
N PRO A 136 5.49 10.80 7.80
CA PRO A 136 6.64 10.59 6.93
C PRO A 136 7.96 11.11 7.50
N ALA A 137 7.98 11.68 8.72
CA ALA A 137 9.17 12.33 9.30
C ALA A 137 10.28 11.37 9.76
N ASN A 138 10.06 10.06 9.70
CA ASN A 138 11.00 9.02 10.19
C ASN A 138 12.09 8.65 9.18
N GLY A 139 12.52 9.58 8.33
CA GLY A 139 13.50 9.33 7.28
C GLY A 139 14.96 9.44 7.76
N SER A 140 15.86 9.39 6.78
CA SER A 140 17.30 9.50 7.00
C SER A 140 17.71 10.91 7.46
N THR A 141 18.85 11.01 8.16
CA THR A 141 19.53 12.28 8.48
C THR A 141 20.77 12.53 7.61
N TYR A 142 20.93 11.76 6.53
CA TYR A 142 22.11 11.80 5.67
C TYR A 142 22.29 13.13 4.96
N LYS A 143 23.55 13.60 4.95
CA LYS A 143 24.06 14.73 4.19
C LYS A 143 25.16 14.22 3.27
N SER A 144 25.01 14.39 1.95
CA SER A 144 26.04 14.04 0.96
C SER A 144 27.29 14.92 1.11
N PHE A 145 27.08 16.21 1.39
CA PHE A 145 28.13 17.17 1.71
C PHE A 145 28.08 17.54 3.20
N ASN A 146 29.20 17.46 3.92
CA ASN A 146 29.19 17.64 5.38
C ASN A 146 29.01 19.10 5.83
N THR A 147 29.45 20.07 5.03
CA THR A 147 29.47 21.49 5.39
C THR A 147 28.30 22.26 4.77
N LEU A 148 27.09 21.71 4.86
CA LEU A 148 25.88 22.41 4.44
C LEU A 148 25.62 23.66 5.30
N ARG A 149 25.32 24.77 4.63
CA ARG A 149 25.03 26.06 5.25
C ARG A 149 23.61 26.53 4.94
N ARG A 150 23.06 27.42 5.77
CA ARG A 150 21.82 28.17 5.51
C ARG A 150 22.08 29.68 5.58
N GLU A 151 21.29 30.45 4.84
CA GLU A 151 21.28 31.91 4.86
C GLU A 151 20.03 32.41 5.59
N LYS A 152 20.22 33.09 6.72
CA LYS A 152 19.13 33.70 7.49
C LYS A 152 18.56 34.93 6.78
N SER A 153 17.40 35.40 7.23
CA SER A 153 16.74 36.60 6.72
C SER A 153 17.58 37.87 6.85
N ASP A 154 18.52 37.91 7.80
CA ASP A 154 19.50 39.00 7.99
C ASP A 154 20.77 38.87 7.12
N GLY A 155 20.86 37.82 6.30
CA GLY A 155 22.01 37.53 5.44
C GLY A 155 23.12 36.70 6.11
N THR A 156 22.98 36.33 7.38
CA THR A 156 23.97 35.52 8.10
C THR A 156 24.07 34.12 7.51
N LEU A 157 25.30 33.68 7.23
CA LEU A 157 25.61 32.32 6.81
C LEU A 157 26.08 31.50 8.02
N GLU A 158 25.44 30.36 8.25
CA GLU A 158 25.85 29.41 9.29
C GLU A 158 25.69 27.96 8.83
N ALA A 159 26.40 27.04 9.49
CA ALA A 159 26.21 25.61 9.27
C ALA A 159 24.80 25.18 9.72
N ILE A 160 24.19 24.24 9.01
CA ILE A 160 22.87 23.70 9.38
C ILE A 160 23.03 22.71 10.55
N PRO A 161 22.43 22.98 11.72
CA PRO A 161 22.43 22.03 12.83
C PRO A 161 21.83 20.68 12.43
N ASP A 162 22.34 19.58 12.99
CA ASP A 162 21.82 18.24 12.65
C ASP A 162 20.34 18.06 13.01
N ALA A 163 19.86 18.71 14.07
CA ALA A 163 18.45 18.71 14.45
C ALA A 163 17.53 19.40 13.42
N ASP A 164 18.09 20.28 12.57
CA ASP A 164 17.36 21.03 11.54
C ASP A 164 17.43 20.34 10.17
N TRP A 165 18.07 19.16 10.09
CA TRP A 165 18.22 18.39 8.87
C TRP A 165 17.55 17.02 8.98
N GLY A 166 16.97 16.55 7.88
CA GLY A 166 16.37 15.23 7.79
C GLY A 166 15.63 15.05 6.48
N TRP A 167 15.28 13.81 6.17
CA TRP A 167 14.53 13.44 4.98
C TRP A 167 13.14 12.93 5.38
N MET A 168 12.17 13.09 4.48
CA MET A 168 11.01 12.21 4.54
C MET A 168 11.46 10.77 4.26
N ASP A 169 10.82 9.80 4.92
CA ASP A 169 11.09 8.37 4.71
C ASP A 169 10.60 7.86 3.33
N ARG A 170 9.76 8.64 2.64
CA ARG A 170 9.12 8.32 1.37
C ARG A 170 8.99 9.52 0.44
N ASN A 171 8.58 9.25 -0.79
CA ASN A 171 8.30 10.30 -1.78
C ASN A 171 6.95 10.98 -1.50
N LEU A 172 6.82 12.23 -1.94
CA LEU A 172 5.60 13.02 -1.78
C LEU A 172 4.42 12.32 -2.46
N GLY A 173 3.36 12.08 -1.69
CA GLY A 173 2.16 11.37 -2.13
C GLY A 173 2.21 9.84 -2.04
N ALA A 174 3.33 9.24 -1.61
CA ALA A 174 3.41 7.80 -1.36
C ALA A 174 2.72 7.45 -0.03
N ILE A 175 2.06 6.30 0.10
CA ILE A 175 1.42 5.93 1.38
C ILE A 175 2.23 4.93 2.21
N SER A 176 3.40 4.53 1.72
CA SER A 176 4.36 3.64 2.37
C SER A 176 5.78 3.95 1.91
N SER A 177 6.76 3.80 2.80
CA SER A 177 8.20 3.89 2.51
C SER A 177 8.83 2.54 2.14
N SER A 178 8.10 1.44 2.31
CA SER A 178 8.67 0.09 2.24
C SER A 178 8.55 -0.54 0.85
N ILE A 179 9.60 -1.26 0.43
CA ILE A 179 9.60 -2.13 -0.75
C ILE A 179 8.97 -3.49 -0.44
N THR A 180 9.00 -3.92 0.82
CA THR A 180 8.76 -5.32 1.20
C THR A 180 7.66 -5.52 2.24
N ALA A 181 7.06 -4.44 2.74
CA ALA A 181 5.99 -4.51 3.74
C ALA A 181 4.61 -4.28 3.11
N SER A 182 3.58 -4.14 3.96
CA SER A 182 2.27 -3.67 3.51
C SER A 182 2.35 -2.37 2.70
N ASP A 183 1.46 -2.24 1.72
CA ASP A 183 1.37 -1.13 0.76
C ASP A 183 2.61 -0.99 -0.14
N TRP A 184 3.37 -2.08 -0.35
CA TRP A 184 4.57 -2.12 -1.21
C TRP A 184 4.30 -1.70 -2.66
N ASN A 185 3.05 -1.81 -3.14
CA ASN A 185 2.69 -1.38 -4.49
C ASN A 185 2.30 0.10 -4.57
N ARG A 186 2.00 0.75 -3.44
CA ARG A 186 1.57 2.16 -3.32
C ARG A 186 2.65 3.06 -2.71
N ASN A 187 3.93 2.72 -2.93
CA ASN A 187 5.11 3.38 -2.38
C ASN A 187 5.83 4.35 -3.36
N GLY A 188 5.33 4.52 -4.58
CA GLY A 188 5.96 5.34 -5.62
C GLY A 188 5.77 6.86 -5.45
N GLY A 189 4.59 7.30 -5.02
CA GLY A 189 4.22 8.71 -4.89
C GLY A 189 3.61 9.32 -6.16
N LEU A 190 3.45 10.65 -6.16
CA LEU A 190 2.91 11.43 -7.27
C LEU A 190 4.03 12.08 -8.09
N LEU A 191 3.72 12.50 -9.32
CA LEU A 191 4.68 13.16 -10.21
C LEU A 191 4.41 14.65 -10.33
N TYR A 192 5.46 15.44 -10.62
CA TYR A 192 5.39 16.89 -10.75
C TYR A 192 6.20 17.33 -11.97
N GLN A 193 5.68 18.25 -12.81
CA GLN A 193 6.56 18.97 -13.74
C GLN A 193 7.42 19.94 -12.95
N TRP A 194 8.68 20.06 -13.33
CA TRP A 194 9.65 20.84 -12.57
C TRP A 194 9.18 22.30 -12.40
N GLY A 195 9.19 22.84 -11.18
CA GLY A 195 8.72 24.20 -10.89
C GLY A 195 7.21 24.35 -10.68
N ARG A 196 6.41 23.27 -10.71
CA ARG A 196 4.97 23.29 -10.40
C ARG A 196 4.66 22.80 -8.99
N LYS A 197 3.54 23.25 -8.44
CA LYS A 197 3.02 22.76 -7.16
C LYS A 197 2.03 21.60 -7.27
N ASP A 198 1.44 21.40 -8.46
CA ASP A 198 0.30 20.50 -8.64
C ASP A 198 0.75 19.08 -9.01
N PRO A 199 0.27 18.04 -8.29
CA PRO A 199 0.63 16.67 -8.58
C PRO A 199 -0.13 16.07 -9.76
N ILE A 200 0.55 15.17 -10.47
CA ILE A 200 0.03 14.32 -11.52
C ILE A 200 0.07 12.85 -11.03
N PRO A 201 -1.07 12.17 -10.90
CA PRO A 201 -1.11 10.77 -10.49
C PRO A 201 -0.61 9.87 -11.63
N PRO A 202 0.22 8.85 -11.33
CA PRO A 202 0.61 7.84 -12.31
C PRO A 202 -0.56 7.03 -12.91
N LEU A 203 -1.65 6.87 -12.14
CA LEU A 203 -2.81 6.02 -12.49
C LEU A 203 -2.48 4.53 -12.67
N VAL A 204 -1.28 4.14 -12.27
CA VAL A 204 -0.84 2.75 -12.12
C VAL A 204 0.06 2.63 -10.90
N TRP A 205 -0.21 1.64 -10.06
CA TRP A 205 0.64 1.22 -8.96
C TRP A 205 1.60 0.13 -9.40
N ARG A 206 2.63 -0.16 -8.60
CA ARG A 206 3.58 -1.24 -8.92
C ARG A 206 2.84 -2.57 -9.01
N GLY A 207 3.32 -3.46 -9.89
CA GLY A 207 2.64 -4.72 -10.19
C GLY A 207 1.63 -4.59 -11.33
N ASN A 208 1.55 -3.43 -11.99
CA ASN A 208 0.58 -3.09 -13.04
C ASN A 208 -0.88 -2.99 -12.54
N ASP A 209 -1.08 -2.64 -11.27
CA ASP A 209 -2.43 -2.38 -10.74
C ASP A 209 -2.90 -0.99 -11.21
N PHE A 210 -3.82 -0.95 -12.17
CA PHE A 210 -4.36 0.31 -12.68
C PHE A 210 -5.45 0.82 -11.74
N TYR A 211 -5.37 2.12 -11.43
CA TYR A 211 -6.38 2.83 -10.66
C TYR A 211 -6.83 4.08 -11.44
N GLU A 212 -7.85 4.74 -10.92
CA GLU A 212 -8.35 5.99 -11.48
C GLU A 212 -8.50 7.02 -10.38
N VAL A 213 -8.54 8.29 -10.77
CA VAL A 213 -8.96 9.36 -9.86
C VAL A 213 -10.40 9.78 -10.14
N SER A 214 -11.10 10.23 -9.10
CA SER A 214 -12.47 10.75 -9.21
C SER A 214 -12.63 12.07 -8.47
N GLY A 215 -13.46 12.97 -8.97
CA GLY A 215 -13.83 14.20 -8.27
C GLY A 215 -14.76 15.07 -9.10
N SER A 216 -14.76 16.38 -8.86
CA SER A 216 -15.50 17.32 -9.69
C SER A 216 -15.04 17.34 -11.16
N ILE A 217 -13.82 16.86 -11.45
CA ILE A 217 -13.31 16.67 -12.83
C ILE A 217 -13.92 15.44 -13.54
N GLY A 218 -14.74 14.64 -12.85
CA GLY A 218 -15.20 13.34 -13.34
C GLY A 218 -14.20 12.24 -13.04
N ARG A 219 -14.08 11.25 -13.94
CA ARG A 219 -13.21 10.06 -13.79
C ARG A 219 -12.05 10.16 -14.77
N VAL A 220 -10.82 10.00 -14.29
CA VAL A 220 -9.63 10.08 -15.14
C VAL A 220 -8.83 8.78 -15.03
N ARG A 221 -8.54 8.17 -16.18
CA ARG A 221 -7.86 6.86 -16.29
C ARG A 221 -6.54 6.96 -17.03
N HIS A 222 -5.66 6.01 -16.72
CA HIS A 222 -4.42 5.79 -17.45
C HIS A 222 -4.74 5.49 -18.93
N ARG A 223 -3.89 5.92 -19.86
CA ARG A 223 -4.08 5.69 -21.31
C ARG A 223 -4.22 4.22 -21.70
N GLY A 224 -3.59 3.32 -20.93
CA GLY A 224 -3.64 1.88 -21.15
C GLY A 224 -4.89 1.22 -20.58
N ALA A 225 -5.78 1.98 -19.92
CA ALA A 225 -7.06 1.43 -19.47
C ALA A 225 -7.87 1.01 -20.70
N VAL A 226 -8.40 -0.21 -20.65
CA VAL A 226 -9.18 -0.80 -21.73
C VAL A 226 -10.63 -0.34 -21.64
N ASN A 227 -11.15 -0.16 -20.42
CA ASN A 227 -12.46 0.42 -20.19
C ASN A 227 -12.33 1.93 -19.97
N MET A 228 -12.99 2.73 -20.83
CA MET A 228 -13.08 4.19 -20.72
C MET A 228 -14.52 4.71 -20.53
N THR A 229 -15.48 3.83 -20.24
CA THR A 229 -16.86 4.23 -19.98
C THR A 229 -16.90 5.23 -18.82
N ASN A 230 -17.55 6.38 -19.05
CA ASN A 230 -17.68 7.51 -18.11
C ASN A 230 -16.33 8.09 -17.62
N ALA A 231 -15.24 7.86 -18.35
CA ALA A 231 -13.92 8.34 -17.99
C ALA A 231 -13.22 9.02 -19.16
N ILE A 232 -12.32 9.94 -18.86
CA ILE A 232 -11.42 10.58 -19.82
C ILE A 232 -9.99 10.08 -19.62
N LYS A 233 -9.21 10.02 -20.70
CA LYS A 233 -7.79 9.64 -20.59
C LYS A 233 -7.03 10.81 -20.02
N ILE A 234 -6.06 10.55 -19.14
CA ILE A 234 -5.18 11.60 -18.64
C ILE A 234 -4.43 12.32 -19.78
N ASP A 235 -4.14 11.62 -20.87
CA ASP A 235 -3.53 12.15 -22.08
C ASP A 235 -4.37 13.25 -22.75
N ASP A 236 -5.70 13.19 -22.64
CA ASP A 236 -6.63 14.15 -23.25
C ASP A 236 -6.72 15.45 -22.43
N LEU A 237 -6.20 15.44 -21.19
CA LEU A 237 -6.12 16.62 -20.33
C LEU A 237 -4.91 17.50 -20.64
N ARG A 238 -3.95 17.04 -21.45
CA ARG A 238 -2.73 17.81 -21.78
C ARG A 238 -3.08 19.15 -22.42
N LYS A 239 -2.31 20.19 -22.09
CA LYS A 239 -2.41 21.52 -22.70
C LYS A 239 -1.21 21.77 -23.59
N PHE A 240 -1.47 22.22 -24.81
CA PHE A 240 -0.45 22.64 -25.77
C PHE A 240 -0.61 24.14 -26.01
N VAL A 241 0.46 24.90 -25.74
CA VAL A 241 0.50 26.36 -25.91
C VAL A 241 1.41 26.68 -27.09
N LEU A 242 0.95 27.52 -28.03
CA LEU A 242 1.79 27.99 -29.13
C LEU A 242 2.92 28.88 -28.61
N LEU A 243 4.10 28.78 -29.20
CA LEU A 243 5.32 29.48 -28.77
C LEU A 243 5.12 30.99 -28.60
N SER A 244 4.44 31.63 -29.54
CA SER A 244 4.07 33.06 -29.51
C SER A 244 3.25 33.46 -28.28
N ASN A 245 2.52 32.52 -27.68
CA ASN A 245 1.67 32.74 -26.50
C ASN A 245 2.28 32.19 -25.20
N ALA A 246 3.36 31.42 -25.30
CA ALA A 246 3.99 30.71 -24.18
C ALA A 246 4.87 31.65 -23.35
N SER A 247 4.26 32.53 -22.55
CA SER A 247 4.96 33.34 -21.55
C SER A 247 4.85 32.73 -20.14
N ILE A 248 5.82 33.01 -19.27
CA ILE A 248 5.81 32.57 -17.85
C ILE A 248 4.49 32.89 -17.15
N THR A 249 3.95 34.10 -17.34
CA THR A 249 2.69 34.53 -16.72
C THR A 249 1.51 33.73 -17.27
N ASN A 250 1.43 33.56 -18.58
CA ASN A 250 0.33 32.83 -19.20
C ASN A 250 0.35 31.36 -18.78
N ASN A 251 1.52 30.71 -18.80
CA ASN A 251 1.62 29.29 -18.54
C ASN A 251 1.49 28.97 -17.04
N ILE A 252 1.98 29.82 -16.14
CA ILE A 252 1.72 29.66 -14.69
C ILE A 252 0.22 29.82 -14.41
N ARG A 253 -0.44 30.86 -14.95
CA ARG A 253 -1.90 31.02 -14.81
C ARG A 253 -2.67 29.83 -15.39
N LEU A 254 -2.25 29.31 -16.55
CA LEU A 254 -2.82 28.12 -17.16
C LEU A 254 -2.66 26.89 -16.26
N SER A 255 -1.51 26.71 -15.62
CA SER A 255 -1.24 25.59 -14.72
C SER A 255 -2.11 25.60 -13.47
N VAL A 256 -2.31 26.78 -12.88
CA VAL A 256 -3.20 26.99 -11.72
C VAL A 256 -4.64 26.65 -12.09
N LYS A 257 -5.08 27.07 -13.29
CA LYS A 257 -6.43 26.78 -13.80
C LYS A 257 -6.62 25.31 -14.20
N ASN A 258 -5.55 24.55 -14.39
CA ASN A 258 -5.59 23.15 -14.84
C ASN A 258 -4.64 22.26 -14.02
N PRO A 259 -4.92 22.01 -12.72
CA PRO A 259 -3.97 21.33 -11.83
C PRO A 259 -3.56 19.93 -12.29
N LEU A 260 -4.46 19.17 -12.92
CA LEU A 260 -4.22 17.79 -13.38
C LEU A 260 -3.61 17.71 -14.80
N SER A 261 -3.44 18.84 -15.49
CA SER A 261 -2.97 18.86 -16.88
C SER A 261 -1.46 19.06 -16.96
N LEU A 262 -0.75 18.22 -17.73
CA LEU A 262 0.60 18.55 -18.18
C LEU A 262 0.54 19.67 -19.23
N ILE A 263 1.49 20.60 -19.17
CA ILE A 263 1.60 21.70 -20.12
C ILE A 263 2.84 21.50 -21.00
N TYR A 264 2.67 21.72 -22.29
CA TYR A 264 3.71 21.66 -23.31
C TYR A 264 3.65 22.89 -24.22
N VAL A 265 4.79 23.26 -24.80
CA VAL A 265 4.89 24.36 -25.76
C VAL A 265 5.13 23.80 -27.15
N ASN A 266 4.25 24.16 -28.09
CA ASN A 266 4.33 23.79 -29.50
C ASN A 266 4.79 24.97 -30.35
N LYS A 267 5.28 24.67 -31.55
CA LYS A 267 5.53 25.67 -32.60
C LYS A 267 4.25 26.45 -32.93
N ASP A 268 4.39 27.64 -33.49
CA ASP A 268 3.25 28.52 -33.81
C ASP A 268 2.31 27.97 -34.88
N ASP A 269 2.84 27.14 -35.79
CA ASP A 269 2.05 26.37 -36.76
C ASP A 269 1.40 25.11 -36.16
N ASN A 270 1.63 24.87 -34.87
CA ASN A 270 1.19 23.70 -34.10
C ASN A 270 1.69 22.34 -34.65
N SER A 271 2.76 22.32 -35.45
CA SER A 271 3.30 21.11 -36.08
C SER A 271 4.04 20.15 -35.12
N GLY A 272 4.18 20.53 -33.84
CA GLY A 272 4.81 19.71 -32.81
C GLY A 272 5.52 20.55 -31.73
N PRO A 273 6.31 19.92 -30.84
CA PRO A 273 7.02 20.61 -29.77
C PRO A 273 7.93 21.74 -30.28
N ALA A 274 7.97 22.85 -29.55
CA ALA A 274 8.88 23.95 -29.81
C ALA A 274 10.26 23.69 -29.21
N TYR A 275 11.29 24.15 -29.91
CA TYR A 275 12.69 24.03 -29.50
C TYR A 275 13.41 25.36 -29.69
N TYR A 276 14.30 25.70 -28.77
CA TYR A 276 15.19 26.84 -28.97
C TYR A 276 16.16 26.53 -30.10
N ASN A 277 16.34 27.49 -31.02
CA ASN A 277 17.23 27.39 -32.17
C ASN A 277 16.97 26.13 -33.03
N ASN A 278 15.73 25.60 -33.02
CA ASN A 278 15.36 24.33 -33.67
C ASN A 278 16.21 23.10 -33.25
N ASN A 279 16.83 23.14 -32.08
CA ASN A 279 17.65 22.03 -31.56
C ASN A 279 16.82 21.10 -30.66
N ALA A 280 16.68 19.83 -31.04
CA ALA A 280 15.89 18.84 -30.30
C ALA A 280 16.35 18.61 -28.84
N ASN A 281 17.61 18.91 -28.52
CA ASN A 281 18.14 18.84 -27.15
C ASN A 281 17.76 20.05 -26.28
N LEU A 282 17.16 21.08 -26.88
CA LEU A 282 16.76 22.33 -26.22
C LEU A 282 15.24 22.55 -26.32
N PRO A 283 14.40 21.64 -25.77
CA PRO A 283 12.96 21.85 -25.77
C PRO A 283 12.59 23.10 -24.98
N VAL A 284 11.60 23.84 -25.47
CA VAL A 284 11.07 25.00 -24.73
C VAL A 284 10.42 24.50 -23.43
N ASN A 285 10.77 25.16 -22.31
CA ASN A 285 10.26 24.83 -20.99
C ASN A 285 8.72 24.91 -20.98
N TRP A 286 8.04 24.09 -20.16
CA TRP A 286 6.57 24.14 -20.06
C TRP A 286 6.05 25.52 -19.64
N PHE A 287 6.86 26.27 -18.89
CA PHE A 287 6.56 27.63 -18.44
C PHE A 287 6.87 28.70 -19.50
N GLY A 288 7.41 28.33 -20.66
CA GLY A 288 7.60 29.24 -21.79
C GLY A 288 8.77 30.21 -21.63
N ILE A 289 8.66 31.38 -22.28
CA ILE A 289 9.66 32.44 -22.29
C ILE A 289 9.33 33.54 -21.26
N PHE A 290 10.36 34.26 -20.79
CA PHE A 290 10.20 35.41 -19.91
C PHE A 290 10.96 36.60 -20.46
N SER A 291 10.28 37.71 -20.74
CA SER A 291 10.91 38.91 -21.33
C SER A 291 11.99 39.56 -20.44
N GLY A 292 11.99 39.26 -19.14
CA GLY A 292 12.97 39.80 -18.18
C GLY A 292 14.27 38.99 -18.07
N LEU A 293 14.39 37.82 -18.71
CA LEU A 293 15.58 36.97 -18.67
C LEU A 293 15.88 36.40 -20.06
N ALA A 294 17.15 36.31 -20.42
CA ALA A 294 17.55 35.57 -21.62
C ALA A 294 17.29 34.06 -21.46
N ALA A 295 17.18 33.32 -22.57
CA ALA A 295 16.85 31.90 -22.55
C ALA A 295 17.85 31.04 -21.74
N ASN A 296 19.14 31.43 -21.72
CA ASN A 296 20.20 30.80 -20.92
C ASN A 296 20.13 31.14 -19.42
N GLN A 297 19.33 32.14 -19.04
CA GLN A 297 19.17 32.60 -17.67
C GLN A 297 17.86 32.14 -17.01
N LEU A 298 17.04 31.31 -17.69
CA LEU A 298 15.75 30.88 -17.17
C LEU A 298 15.85 30.06 -15.86
N SER A 299 17.02 29.52 -15.52
CA SER A 299 17.27 28.94 -14.20
C SER A 299 17.09 29.95 -13.05
N GLU A 300 17.31 31.24 -13.31
CA GLU A 300 17.15 32.34 -12.34
C GLU A 300 15.67 32.62 -11.97
N LEU A 301 14.72 31.98 -12.66
CA LEU A 301 13.31 31.99 -12.24
C LEU A 301 13.13 31.34 -10.85
N ASN A 302 14.00 30.39 -10.49
CA ASN A 302 14.09 29.85 -9.14
C ASN A 302 12.76 29.32 -8.56
N LEU A 303 11.95 28.63 -9.38
CA LEU A 303 10.57 28.27 -9.04
C LEU A 303 10.44 27.35 -7.82
N TRP A 304 11.46 26.55 -7.49
CA TRP A 304 11.50 25.65 -6.32
C TRP A 304 12.57 26.01 -5.27
N SER A 305 13.12 27.23 -5.31
CA SER A 305 14.19 27.68 -4.40
C SER A 305 15.44 26.79 -4.45
N ASP A 306 16.07 26.80 -5.62
CA ASP A 306 17.44 26.39 -5.83
C ASP A 306 18.40 27.15 -4.91
N ASN A 307 19.32 26.41 -4.30
CA ASN A 307 20.34 26.95 -3.43
C ASN A 307 21.22 27.94 -4.19
N SER A 308 21.53 27.76 -5.47
CA SER A 308 22.33 28.74 -6.22
C SER A 308 21.53 29.93 -6.77
N LYS A 309 20.21 29.99 -6.54
CA LYS A 309 19.28 30.92 -7.22
C LYS A 309 19.32 30.79 -8.75
N GLY A 310 19.75 29.64 -9.28
CA GLY A 310 19.95 29.43 -10.71
C GLY A 310 21.17 30.16 -11.30
N LEU A 311 22.07 30.69 -10.45
CA LEU A 311 23.30 31.35 -10.86
C LEU A 311 24.47 30.36 -10.94
N ILE A 312 25.45 30.67 -11.80
CA ILE A 312 26.68 29.89 -11.97
C ILE A 312 27.87 30.59 -11.34
N ALA A 313 28.89 29.82 -10.96
CA ALA A 313 30.18 30.33 -10.51
C ALA A 313 31.33 29.72 -11.34
N ALA A 314 32.50 30.36 -11.39
CA ALA A 314 33.67 29.84 -12.11
C ALA A 314 34.38 28.69 -11.35
N ASN A 315 34.54 28.83 -10.03
CA ASN A 315 35.18 27.84 -9.14
C ASN A 315 34.13 27.00 -8.40
N TYR A 316 33.09 26.56 -9.11
CA TYR A 316 31.90 25.95 -8.53
C TYR A 316 32.17 24.63 -7.79
N ASN A 317 33.29 23.94 -8.05
CA ASN A 317 33.63 22.69 -7.35
C ASN A 317 34.40 22.90 -6.03
N ASP A 318 34.74 24.12 -5.65
CA ASP A 318 35.36 24.44 -4.35
C ASP A 318 34.33 24.33 -3.21
N ASP A 319 34.73 23.70 -2.09
CA ASP A 319 33.90 23.57 -0.88
C ASP A 319 33.36 24.92 -0.39
N ASN A 320 34.16 25.99 -0.49
CA ASN A 320 33.79 27.32 -0.04
C ASN A 320 32.69 27.95 -0.89
N ASN A 321 32.56 27.50 -2.15
CA ASN A 321 31.59 27.99 -3.12
C ASN A 321 30.29 27.15 -3.14
N ALA A 322 30.19 26.12 -2.31
CA ALA A 322 28.95 25.39 -2.11
C ALA A 322 27.84 26.34 -1.60
N ASN A 323 26.76 26.46 -2.37
CA ASN A 323 25.70 27.42 -2.07
C ASN A 323 24.90 27.04 -0.82
N PRO A 324 24.53 28.01 0.02
CA PRO A 324 23.71 27.76 1.20
C PRO A 324 22.25 27.49 0.82
N TYR A 325 21.53 26.82 1.70
CA TYR A 325 20.07 26.78 1.68
C TYR A 325 19.49 28.15 1.95
N ARG A 326 18.40 28.47 1.24
CA ARG A 326 17.68 29.76 1.29
C ARG A 326 16.18 29.55 1.35
N ASP A 327 15.41 30.57 1.71
CA ASP A 327 13.95 30.46 1.87
C ASP A 327 13.26 29.70 0.75
N LYS A 328 12.35 28.81 1.13
CA LYS A 328 11.51 28.05 0.20
C LYS A 328 10.71 28.98 -0.72
N SER A 329 10.45 28.53 -1.94
CA SER A 329 9.66 29.29 -2.92
C SER A 329 8.15 29.03 -2.78
N SER A 330 7.36 29.91 -3.37
CA SER A 330 5.90 29.84 -3.32
C SER A 330 5.29 28.66 -4.08
N PHE A 331 6.04 28.06 -5.03
CA PHE A 331 5.61 26.92 -5.86
C PHE A 331 6.18 25.57 -5.43
N ASP A 332 7.05 25.53 -4.42
CA ASP A 332 7.56 24.26 -3.89
C ASP A 332 6.37 23.42 -3.36
N PRO A 333 6.23 22.16 -3.82
CA PRO A 333 5.08 21.32 -3.51
C PRO A 333 5.14 20.71 -2.10
N CYS A 334 6.26 20.78 -1.39
CA CYS A 334 6.39 20.12 -0.10
C CYS A 334 5.45 20.74 0.96
N PRO A 335 5.02 19.96 1.96
CA PRO A 335 4.23 20.48 3.10
C PRO A 335 4.98 21.50 3.96
N ASN A 336 4.29 22.09 4.94
CA ASN A 336 4.90 23.00 5.90
C ASN A 336 6.06 22.31 6.66
N GLY A 337 7.18 23.01 6.87
CA GLY A 337 8.38 22.46 7.49
C GLY A 337 9.24 21.55 6.58
N TRP A 338 8.84 21.37 5.32
CA TRP A 338 9.54 20.53 4.34
C TRP A 338 9.81 21.29 3.04
N ARG A 339 10.82 20.90 2.27
CA ARG A 339 11.16 21.50 0.96
C ARG A 339 11.77 20.50 -0.01
N ILE A 340 11.75 20.82 -1.30
CA ILE A 340 12.51 20.08 -2.30
C ILE A 340 14.02 20.33 -2.07
N PRO A 341 14.86 19.29 -2.06
CA PRO A 341 16.30 19.45 -1.94
C PRO A 341 16.91 19.99 -3.24
N SER A 342 17.99 20.73 -3.12
CA SER A 342 18.70 21.39 -4.22
C SER A 342 20.13 20.86 -4.31
N ALA A 343 20.70 20.83 -5.52
CA ALA A 343 22.14 20.67 -5.70
C ALA A 343 22.86 21.96 -5.32
N LEU A 344 24.11 21.87 -4.88
CA LEU A 344 24.84 23.03 -4.35
C LEU A 344 25.33 24.02 -5.42
N VAL A 345 25.15 23.70 -6.71
CA VAL A 345 25.54 24.52 -7.86
C VAL A 345 24.55 24.33 -9.02
N ALA A 346 24.32 25.38 -9.83
CA ALA A 346 23.52 25.28 -11.07
C ALA A 346 24.36 25.07 -12.34
N ASN A 347 25.69 24.98 -12.23
CA ASN A 347 26.56 24.71 -13.38
C ASN A 347 26.18 23.36 -14.02
N SER A 348 25.93 23.36 -15.32
CA SER A 348 25.73 22.12 -16.10
C SER A 348 27.05 21.41 -16.41
N ALA A 349 28.10 22.19 -16.67
CA ALA A 349 29.41 21.71 -17.10
C ALA A 349 30.48 22.81 -16.96
N SER A 350 31.75 22.42 -17.11
CA SER A 350 32.89 23.32 -17.23
C SER A 350 32.90 24.09 -18.55
N ALA A 351 33.85 25.01 -18.70
CA ALA A 351 34.09 25.77 -19.93
C ALA A 351 34.39 24.89 -21.17
N SER A 352 34.76 23.62 -20.94
CA SER A 352 35.00 22.62 -21.99
C SER A 352 33.80 21.69 -22.23
N TYR A 353 32.61 22.04 -21.72
CA TYR A 353 31.39 21.23 -21.81
C TYR A 353 31.49 19.83 -21.18
N ILE A 354 32.37 19.68 -20.18
CA ILE A 354 32.47 18.45 -19.39
C ILE A 354 31.62 18.63 -18.13
N ASP A 355 30.66 17.73 -17.91
CA ASP A 355 29.86 17.67 -16.68
C ASP A 355 30.70 17.09 -15.54
N ASP A 356 31.51 17.96 -14.93
CA ASP A 356 32.46 17.65 -13.86
C ASP A 356 31.96 18.13 -12.48
N VAL A 357 30.65 18.37 -12.34
CA VAL A 357 30.05 18.70 -11.05
C VAL A 357 30.28 17.54 -10.08
N ARG A 358 30.67 17.86 -8.85
CA ARG A 358 30.95 16.85 -7.83
C ARG A 358 29.71 16.05 -7.44
N ILE A 359 29.86 14.74 -7.26
CA ILE A 359 28.77 13.83 -6.87
C ILE A 359 28.16 14.23 -5.52
N ASP A 360 28.99 14.58 -4.53
CA ASP A 360 28.55 15.00 -3.20
C ASP A 360 27.76 16.33 -3.18
N PHE A 361 27.78 17.10 -4.27
CA PHE A 361 26.97 18.32 -4.40
C PHE A 361 25.53 18.02 -4.80
N SER A 362 25.22 16.80 -5.24
CA SER A 362 23.84 16.32 -5.28
C SER A 362 23.37 16.00 -3.87
N PRO A 363 22.14 16.36 -3.49
CA PRO A 363 21.57 15.92 -2.21
C PRO A 363 21.38 14.39 -2.16
N PHE A 364 21.37 13.71 -3.31
CA PHE A 364 21.25 12.25 -3.41
C PHE A 364 22.60 11.54 -3.62
N GLY A 365 23.71 12.27 -3.63
CA GLY A 365 25.05 11.76 -3.90
C GLY A 365 25.65 10.94 -2.76
N VAL A 366 26.51 9.98 -3.11
CA VAL A 366 27.44 9.35 -2.16
C VAL A 366 28.54 10.34 -1.74
N ARG A 367 29.13 10.17 -0.56
CA ARG A 367 30.17 11.08 -0.02
C ARG A 367 31.50 10.94 -0.77
N THR A 368 31.61 11.61 -1.91
CA THR A 368 32.82 11.70 -2.72
C THR A 368 32.90 13.03 -3.44
N ASN A 369 34.07 13.68 -3.41
CA ASN A 369 34.33 14.90 -4.18
C ASN A 369 34.66 14.61 -5.66
N MET A 370 34.48 13.36 -6.10
CA MET A 370 34.68 12.97 -7.48
C MET A 370 33.71 13.71 -8.40
N ALA A 371 34.23 14.23 -9.50
CA ALA A 371 33.45 14.81 -10.58
C ALA A 371 32.57 13.76 -11.29
N LYS A 372 31.36 14.13 -11.71
CA LYS A 372 30.40 13.21 -12.35
C LYS A 372 30.98 12.47 -13.55
N ASN A 373 31.63 13.16 -14.49
CA ASN A 373 32.27 12.53 -15.65
C ASN A 373 33.30 11.46 -15.24
N VAL A 374 34.04 11.68 -14.16
CA VAL A 374 35.01 10.71 -13.61
C VAL A 374 34.30 9.54 -12.94
N PHE A 375 33.22 9.80 -12.20
CA PHE A 375 32.39 8.76 -11.59
C PHE A 375 31.78 7.83 -12.66
N GLU A 376 31.29 8.42 -13.76
CA GLU A 376 30.71 7.69 -14.89
C GLU A 376 31.77 6.94 -15.69
N SER A 377 32.95 7.54 -15.97
CA SER A 377 34.02 6.88 -16.71
C SER A 377 34.63 5.67 -15.97
N ASN A 378 34.58 5.69 -14.63
CA ASN A 378 34.94 4.54 -13.80
C ASN A 378 33.81 3.51 -13.64
N ASN A 379 32.66 3.70 -14.30
CA ASN A 379 31.47 2.85 -14.21
C ASN A 379 30.90 2.72 -12.78
N TYR A 380 31.16 3.67 -11.87
CA TYR A 380 30.61 3.61 -10.51
C TYR A 380 29.10 3.83 -10.45
N HIS A 381 28.50 4.34 -11.53
CA HIS A 381 27.04 4.40 -11.69
C HIS A 381 26.42 3.02 -11.94
N ILE A 382 27.19 2.00 -12.33
CA ILE A 382 26.73 0.63 -12.51
C ILE A 382 26.96 -0.12 -11.19
N ILE A 383 25.87 -0.49 -10.52
CA ILE A 383 25.96 -1.22 -9.26
C ILE A 383 26.32 -2.67 -9.54
N LYS A 384 27.46 -3.12 -9.02
CA LYS A 384 27.95 -4.48 -9.22
C LYS A 384 27.15 -5.53 -8.43
N PRO A 385 27.15 -6.80 -8.87
CA PRO A 385 26.51 -7.92 -8.18
C PRO A 385 27.03 -8.14 -6.74
N THR A 386 28.28 -7.76 -6.45
CA THR A 386 28.92 -7.85 -5.13
C THR A 386 29.74 -6.61 -4.81
N ASP A 387 30.18 -6.46 -3.56
CA ASP A 387 31.09 -5.37 -3.13
C ASP A 387 32.57 -5.64 -3.44
N THR A 388 32.87 -6.74 -4.16
CA THR A 388 34.23 -7.08 -4.58
C THR A 388 34.77 -6.03 -5.55
N SER A 389 35.93 -5.44 -5.22
CA SER A 389 36.53 -4.36 -6.02
C SER A 389 35.59 -3.17 -6.24
N THR A 390 34.71 -2.90 -5.27
CA THR A 390 33.82 -1.73 -5.21
C THR A 390 34.44 -0.69 -4.25
N PRO A 391 34.53 0.60 -4.63
CA PRO A 391 35.03 1.64 -3.75
C PRO A 391 34.24 1.73 -2.44
N THR A 392 34.88 2.09 -1.33
CA THR A 392 34.23 2.12 0.00
C THR A 392 32.94 2.94 0.02
N PHE A 393 32.88 4.08 -0.67
CA PHE A 393 31.70 4.94 -0.74
C PHE A 393 30.53 4.34 -1.54
N MET A 394 30.76 3.26 -2.30
CA MET A 394 29.74 2.51 -3.07
C MET A 394 29.38 1.15 -2.45
N LYS A 395 30.05 0.72 -1.38
CA LYS A 395 29.73 -0.57 -0.75
C LYS A 395 28.38 -0.52 -0.04
N GLY A 396 27.66 -1.64 0.02
CA GLY A 396 26.41 -1.75 0.77
C GLY A 396 25.14 -1.37 0.00
N PHE A 397 25.21 -1.09 -1.30
CA PHE A 397 24.01 -0.98 -2.14
C PHE A 397 23.21 -2.28 -2.12
N LYS A 398 21.89 -2.19 -1.93
CA LYS A 398 20.96 -3.30 -2.11
C LYS A 398 19.90 -2.94 -3.13
N ILE A 399 19.72 -3.83 -4.10
CA ILE A 399 18.74 -3.70 -5.17
C ILE A 399 17.74 -4.82 -5.02
N TYR A 400 16.45 -4.47 -5.02
CA TYR A 400 15.36 -5.40 -5.24
C TYR A 400 15.02 -5.32 -6.73
N PRO A 401 15.44 -6.31 -7.56
CA PRO A 401 15.26 -6.24 -9.01
C PRO A 401 13.79 -6.00 -9.36
N ASN A 402 13.50 -5.04 -10.24
CA ASN A 402 12.18 -4.53 -10.62
C ASN A 402 11.37 -3.82 -9.51
N PHE A 403 11.87 -3.67 -8.28
CA PHE A 403 11.13 -3.03 -7.18
C PHE A 403 11.79 -1.75 -6.65
N GLY A 404 13.12 -1.66 -6.60
CA GLY A 404 13.79 -0.44 -6.15
C GLY A 404 15.12 -0.68 -5.44
N PHE A 405 15.58 0.34 -4.73
CA PHE A 405 16.87 0.37 -4.04
C PHE A 405 16.67 0.55 -2.55
N ASP A 406 17.45 -0.19 -1.76
CA ASP A 406 17.67 0.06 -0.34
C ASP A 406 19.10 0.56 -0.17
N LEU A 407 19.23 1.84 0.18
CA LEU A 407 20.50 2.53 0.37
C LEU A 407 20.75 2.83 1.86
N SER A 408 20.16 2.05 2.76
CA SER A 408 20.25 2.27 4.22
C SER A 408 21.62 1.99 4.84
N ASN A 409 22.59 1.48 4.08
CA ASN A 409 23.94 1.20 4.57
C ASN A 409 25.02 1.39 3.50
N VAL A 410 24.89 2.43 2.66
CA VAL A 410 25.85 2.73 1.60
C VAL A 410 27.05 3.48 2.16
N GLY A 411 28.25 2.92 2.01
CA GLY A 411 29.48 3.48 2.56
C GLY A 411 29.45 3.65 4.09
N GLY A 412 28.60 2.89 4.79
CA GLY A 412 28.35 3.02 6.23
C GLY A 412 27.31 4.08 6.59
N PHE A 413 26.58 4.64 5.62
CA PHE A 413 25.56 5.66 5.84
C PHE A 413 24.17 5.18 5.42
N ASN A 414 23.15 5.64 6.15
CA ASN A 414 21.76 5.44 5.77
C ASN A 414 21.31 6.55 4.82
N MET A 415 21.25 6.30 3.51
CA MET A 415 20.72 7.27 2.53
C MET A 415 19.20 7.12 2.31
N GLY A 416 18.58 6.11 2.91
CA GLY A 416 17.15 5.81 2.80
C GLY A 416 16.80 4.74 1.77
N VAL A 417 15.51 4.47 1.62
CA VAL A 417 14.95 3.48 0.69
C VAL A 417 14.26 4.20 -0.45
N PHE A 418 14.45 3.72 -1.68
CA PHE A 418 13.97 4.33 -2.93
C PHE A 418 13.21 3.30 -3.77
N PRO A 419 11.90 3.18 -3.55
CA PRO A 419 11.04 2.39 -4.42
C PRO A 419 10.93 3.02 -5.82
N GLY A 420 10.66 2.19 -6.83
CA GLY A 420 10.31 2.65 -8.19
C GLY A 420 9.10 3.59 -8.20
N THR A 421 9.25 4.72 -8.88
CA THR A 421 8.28 5.82 -9.01
C THR A 421 7.75 5.99 -10.43
N GLY A 422 8.48 5.50 -11.43
CA GLY A 422 8.33 5.89 -12.82
C GLY A 422 8.53 7.40 -13.04
N GLN A 423 8.20 7.86 -14.25
CA GLN A 423 8.22 9.25 -14.70
C GLN A 423 7.36 9.41 -15.97
N LEU A 424 7.06 10.65 -16.36
CA LEU A 424 6.40 11.01 -17.61
C LEU A 424 7.41 11.77 -18.49
N VAL A 425 7.77 11.19 -19.63
CA VAL A 425 8.84 11.72 -20.49
C VAL A 425 8.33 11.96 -21.90
N LEU A 426 8.35 13.22 -22.35
CA LEU A 426 7.82 13.57 -23.67
C LEU A 426 8.62 12.93 -24.81
N ASN A 427 9.95 13.05 -24.78
CA ASN A 427 10.80 12.74 -25.93
C ASN A 427 11.12 11.25 -26.11
N PHE A 428 11.01 10.43 -25.06
CA PHE A 428 11.34 9.00 -25.11
C PHE A 428 10.09 8.11 -25.08
N HIS A 429 8.99 8.62 -24.53
CA HIS A 429 7.75 7.85 -24.37
C HIS A 429 6.52 8.63 -24.82
N ASN A 430 6.64 9.69 -25.64
CA ASN A 430 5.52 10.51 -26.11
C ASN A 430 4.66 11.08 -24.96
N GLY A 431 5.29 11.33 -23.81
CA GLY A 431 4.65 11.83 -22.59
C GLY A 431 3.92 10.74 -21.80
N GLN A 432 4.23 9.46 -22.06
CA GLN A 432 3.66 8.32 -21.35
C GLN A 432 4.42 8.05 -20.07
N TYR A 433 3.70 7.46 -19.12
CA TYR A 433 4.27 6.97 -17.88
C TYR A 433 5.19 5.79 -18.21
N THR A 434 6.40 5.82 -17.67
CA THR A 434 7.40 4.75 -17.86
C THR A 434 7.07 3.52 -17.02
N ASP A 435 7.95 2.52 -17.00
CA ASP A 435 7.79 1.42 -16.04
C ASP A 435 7.74 1.91 -14.57
N GLN A 436 7.06 1.14 -13.72
CA GLN A 436 6.90 1.40 -12.29
C GLN A 436 8.14 1.00 -11.46
N HIS A 437 9.21 0.53 -12.12
CA HIS A 437 10.37 -0.08 -11.46
C HIS A 437 11.48 0.94 -11.24
N GLN A 438 11.68 1.88 -12.19
CA GLN A 438 12.67 2.94 -12.07
C GLN A 438 12.26 4.05 -11.09
N THR A 439 13.23 4.69 -10.46
CA THR A 439 13.04 5.87 -9.60
C THR A 439 13.57 7.11 -10.31
N ALA A 440 12.75 8.15 -10.41
CA ALA A 440 13.15 9.46 -10.91
C ALA A 440 12.67 10.53 -9.94
N LEU A 441 13.60 11.25 -9.28
CA LEU A 441 13.27 12.29 -8.30
C LEU A 441 13.91 13.62 -8.67
N TRP A 442 13.11 14.69 -8.73
CA TRP A 442 13.62 16.02 -8.98
C TRP A 442 14.45 16.58 -7.82
N THR A 443 15.40 17.43 -8.18
CA THR A 443 15.93 18.46 -7.28
C THR A 443 15.32 19.83 -7.64
N ALA A 444 15.46 20.81 -6.76
CA ALA A 444 15.08 22.19 -7.01
C ALA A 444 16.04 22.92 -7.97
N THR A 445 17.10 22.28 -8.47
CA THR A 445 18.14 22.94 -9.26
C THR A 445 17.93 22.77 -10.76
N MET A 446 17.64 23.88 -11.44
CA MET A 446 17.68 23.98 -12.89
C MET A 446 19.08 24.38 -13.32
N THR A 447 19.67 23.64 -14.26
CA THR A 447 21.07 23.84 -14.63
C THR A 447 21.22 24.74 -15.84
N ARG A 448 22.35 25.44 -15.94
CA ARG A 448 22.72 26.22 -17.12
C ARG A 448 24.22 26.11 -17.44
N HIS A 449 24.56 26.33 -18.70
CA HIS A 449 25.94 26.48 -19.16
C HIS A 449 26.48 27.89 -18.87
N PHE A 450 27.79 28.05 -19.05
CA PHE A 450 28.52 29.31 -18.88
C PHE A 450 28.29 30.31 -20.02
N ASP A 451 27.68 29.86 -21.13
CA ASP A 451 27.49 30.61 -22.36
C ASP A 451 26.01 30.98 -22.60
N ALA A 452 25.66 31.27 -23.86
CA ALA A 452 24.30 31.62 -24.27
C ALA A 452 23.38 30.40 -24.53
N THR A 453 23.79 29.18 -24.16
CA THR A 453 22.96 27.98 -24.34
C THR A 453 21.70 28.05 -23.46
N PRO A 454 20.49 27.91 -24.04
CA PRO A 454 19.23 27.93 -23.29
C PRO A 454 19.19 26.93 -22.12
N ALA A 455 18.71 27.39 -20.96
CA ALA A 455 18.49 26.54 -19.80
C ALA A 455 17.14 25.83 -19.95
N VAL A 456 17.16 24.51 -20.08
CA VAL A 456 15.96 23.69 -20.38
C VAL A 456 15.75 22.51 -19.45
N GLY A 457 16.72 22.21 -18.59
CA GLY A 457 16.74 20.98 -17.80
C GLY A 457 17.11 21.20 -16.33
N ALA A 458 16.62 20.29 -15.49
CA ALA A 458 16.88 20.27 -14.06
C ALA A 458 17.59 18.99 -13.63
N ARG A 459 18.37 19.06 -12.53
CA ARG A 459 19.01 17.89 -11.93
C ARG A 459 17.98 17.00 -11.24
N ALA A 460 18.23 15.70 -11.31
CA ALA A 460 17.40 14.67 -10.73
C ALA A 460 18.26 13.49 -10.24
N LEU A 461 17.69 12.67 -9.37
CA LEU A 461 18.13 11.30 -9.14
C LEU A 461 17.46 10.38 -10.17
N SER A 462 18.24 9.50 -10.80
CA SER A 462 17.73 8.38 -11.58
C SER A 462 18.30 7.07 -11.06
N LEU A 463 17.41 6.13 -10.72
CA LEU A 463 17.75 4.76 -10.33
C LEU A 463 17.03 3.78 -11.25
N ILE A 464 17.75 2.80 -11.78
CA ILE A 464 17.17 1.78 -12.65
C ILE A 464 17.48 0.41 -12.04
N PRO A 465 16.47 -0.36 -11.59
CA PRO A 465 16.64 -1.73 -11.12
C PRO A 465 16.05 -2.74 -12.13
N ASP A 466 16.17 -2.51 -13.44
CA ASP A 466 15.43 -3.28 -14.45
C ASP A 466 16.16 -4.58 -14.81
N LYS A 467 15.64 -5.69 -14.30
CA LYS A 467 16.15 -7.03 -14.56
C LYS A 467 15.94 -7.47 -16.00
N GLY A 468 14.94 -6.93 -16.70
CA GLY A 468 14.54 -7.35 -18.03
C GLY A 468 15.48 -6.90 -19.15
N GLN A 469 16.51 -6.10 -18.85
CA GLN A 469 17.50 -5.64 -19.83
C GLN A 469 18.60 -6.69 -20.06
N SER A 470 19.20 -6.67 -21.26
CA SER A 470 20.26 -7.60 -21.65
C SER A 470 21.66 -7.24 -21.14
N ASP A 471 21.79 -6.09 -20.48
CA ASP A 471 23.04 -5.58 -19.90
C ASP A 471 23.70 -6.61 -18.96
N ILE A 472 25.03 -6.70 -19.01
CA ILE A 472 25.86 -7.50 -18.07
C ILE A 472 26.56 -6.50 -17.14
N PRO A 473 26.13 -6.36 -15.87
CA PRO A 473 26.68 -5.36 -14.95
C PRO A 473 28.15 -5.60 -14.57
N ASP A 474 28.58 -6.86 -14.61
CA ASP A 474 29.94 -7.27 -14.26
C ASP A 474 30.33 -8.50 -15.08
N SER A 475 31.46 -8.42 -15.79
CA SER A 475 31.96 -9.51 -16.64
C SER A 475 32.34 -10.77 -15.85
N GLY A 476 32.58 -10.66 -14.53
CA GLY A 476 32.77 -11.80 -13.64
C GLY A 476 31.50 -12.60 -13.37
N PHE A 477 30.33 -12.06 -13.74
CA PHE A 477 29.01 -12.70 -13.56
C PHE A 477 28.20 -12.67 -14.87
N PRO A 478 28.63 -13.37 -15.94
CA PRO A 478 28.04 -13.25 -17.28
C PRO A 478 26.56 -13.66 -17.38
N ASP A 479 26.10 -14.50 -16.45
CA ASP A 479 24.71 -14.98 -16.36
C ASP A 479 23.80 -14.01 -15.59
N VAL A 480 24.36 -13.00 -14.95
CA VAL A 480 23.60 -11.96 -14.25
C VAL A 480 23.29 -10.84 -15.23
N LYS A 481 22.01 -10.75 -15.59
CA LYS A 481 21.47 -9.77 -16.52
C LYS A 481 20.66 -8.69 -15.81
N GLY A 482 20.66 -7.49 -16.39
CA GLY A 482 19.82 -6.38 -15.99
C GLY A 482 20.57 -5.05 -15.97
N ARG A 483 19.81 -3.96 -15.99
CA ARG A 483 20.32 -2.60 -15.88
C ARG A 483 20.15 -2.12 -14.45
N TYR A 484 21.27 -1.99 -13.74
CA TYR A 484 21.33 -1.60 -12.32
C TYR A 484 22.11 -0.31 -12.14
N TRP A 485 21.46 0.83 -12.42
CA TRP A 485 22.12 2.13 -12.49
C TRP A 485 21.74 3.06 -11.34
N TYR A 486 22.72 3.81 -10.84
CA TYR A 486 22.62 4.85 -9.82
C TYR A 486 23.24 6.16 -10.36
N SER A 487 22.38 7.14 -10.67
CA SER A 487 22.77 8.41 -11.29
C SER A 487 22.26 9.59 -10.45
N PRO A 488 23.02 10.06 -9.44
CA PRO A 488 22.57 11.09 -8.50
C PRO A 488 22.57 12.52 -9.07
N LEU A 489 23.17 12.71 -10.25
CA LEU A 489 23.21 13.99 -10.98
C LEU A 489 22.64 13.84 -12.40
N SER A 490 21.69 12.93 -12.59
CA SER A 490 20.94 12.84 -13.84
C SER A 490 20.23 14.17 -14.14
N SER A 491 19.79 14.39 -15.38
CA SER A 491 19.08 15.60 -15.77
C SER A 491 17.93 15.28 -16.72
N GLY A 492 16.86 16.06 -16.64
CA GLY A 492 15.72 15.93 -17.54
C GLY A 492 15.11 17.30 -17.90
N PRO A 493 14.45 17.42 -19.06
CA PRO A 493 13.69 18.62 -19.42
C PRO A 493 12.63 18.98 -18.37
N THR A 494 12.43 20.27 -18.11
CA THR A 494 11.44 20.74 -17.11
C THR A 494 10.00 20.34 -17.43
N SER A 495 9.71 20.07 -18.71
CA SER A 495 8.40 19.63 -19.21
C SER A 495 8.07 18.17 -18.87
N ASN A 496 9.06 17.35 -18.48
CA ASN A 496 8.80 16.01 -17.95
C ASN A 496 8.15 16.09 -16.56
N ALA A 497 7.53 15.00 -16.11
CA ALA A 497 7.10 14.87 -14.72
C ALA A 497 7.81 13.71 -14.01
N ALA A 498 8.35 13.97 -12.83
CA ALA A 498 9.05 12.98 -12.00
C ALA A 498 8.62 13.12 -10.53
N GLY A 499 8.99 12.14 -9.71
CA GLY A 499 8.69 12.16 -8.28
C GLY A 499 9.42 13.27 -7.53
N CYS A 500 8.99 13.55 -6.31
CA CYS A 500 9.63 14.49 -5.40
C CYS A 500 9.82 13.83 -4.04
N ARG A 501 10.96 14.08 -3.38
CA ARG A 501 11.20 13.68 -1.99
C ARG A 501 11.69 14.89 -1.22
N CYS A 502 11.02 15.21 -0.13
CA CYS A 502 11.31 16.42 0.63
C CYS A 502 12.38 16.19 1.71
N ILE A 503 13.14 17.22 2.00
CA ILE A 503 13.97 17.35 3.19
C ILE A 503 13.31 18.30 4.18
N LYS A 504 13.64 18.18 5.47
CA LYS A 504 13.25 19.15 6.48
C LYS A 504 13.78 20.52 6.06
N ASP A 505 12.92 21.51 6.05
CA ASP A 505 13.32 22.87 5.69
C ASP A 505 14.17 23.45 6.84
N PRO A 506 15.44 23.81 6.62
CA PRO A 506 16.28 24.36 7.68
C PRO A 506 15.95 25.81 8.03
N LEU A 507 15.01 26.47 7.33
CA LEU A 507 14.77 27.92 7.44
C LEU A 507 13.36 28.33 7.85
N TYR A 508 12.35 27.46 7.75
CA TYR A 508 10.94 27.86 7.96
C TYR A 508 10.66 28.49 9.34
N VAL A 509 11.27 28.00 10.41
CA VAL A 509 11.19 28.63 11.74
C VAL A 509 12.11 29.85 11.83
N VAL A 510 13.35 29.72 11.37
CA VAL A 510 14.40 30.74 11.54
C VAL A 510 14.06 32.03 10.79
N ASN A 511 13.46 31.92 9.61
CA ASN A 511 13.07 33.03 8.76
C ASN A 511 11.56 33.32 8.81
N ASN A 512 10.86 32.84 9.85
CA ASN A 512 9.49 33.21 10.20
C ASN A 512 8.45 32.96 9.09
N TYR A 513 8.46 31.76 8.49
CA TYR A 513 7.44 31.30 7.54
C TYR A 513 6.87 29.92 7.92
N ASP A 514 6.68 29.67 9.21
CA ASP A 514 6.06 28.45 9.72
C ASP A 514 4.52 28.53 9.74
N PHE A 515 3.86 27.67 8.97
CA PHE A 515 2.39 27.58 8.87
C PHE A 515 1.87 26.23 9.39
N PRO A 516 1.76 26.04 10.72
CA PRO A 516 1.21 24.83 11.30
C PRO A 516 -0.16 24.48 10.71
N THR A 517 -0.40 23.19 10.49
CA THR A 517 -1.71 22.73 10.01
C THR A 517 -2.74 22.88 11.11
N GLU A 518 -3.86 23.53 10.79
CA GLU A 518 -5.02 23.60 11.65
C GLU A 518 -5.92 22.38 11.39
N TYR A 519 -6.33 21.69 12.46
CA TYR A 519 -7.09 20.45 12.37
C TYR A 519 -8.56 20.62 12.76
N LEU A 520 -9.43 19.80 12.19
CA LEU A 520 -10.82 19.70 12.62
C LEU A 520 -10.89 19.03 14.01
N VAL A 521 -11.82 19.50 14.84
CA VAL A 521 -12.13 18.88 16.14
C VAL A 521 -12.63 17.45 15.93
N SER A 522 -12.28 16.55 16.84
CA SER A 522 -12.64 15.13 16.79
C SER A 522 -14.16 14.93 16.87
N ALA A 523 -14.69 14.06 16.02
CA ALA A 523 -16.03 13.50 16.19
C ALA A 523 -15.93 12.13 16.90
N SER A 524 -17.07 11.57 17.31
CA SER A 524 -17.14 10.22 17.84
C SER A 524 -16.76 9.20 16.75
N GLU A 525 -15.56 8.60 16.84
CA GLU A 525 -15.14 7.47 16.00
C GLU A 525 -15.12 6.18 16.82
N TYR A 526 -15.36 5.05 16.15
CA TYR A 526 -15.23 3.74 16.77
C TYR A 526 -14.49 2.78 15.84
N LYS A 527 -13.22 2.48 16.13
CA LYS A 527 -12.36 1.60 15.30
C LYS A 527 -11.95 0.31 15.99
N VAL A 528 -12.41 0.09 17.22
CA VAL A 528 -11.99 -1.02 18.05
C VAL A 528 -12.32 -2.36 17.38
N GLY A 529 -11.31 -3.20 17.19
CA GLY A 529 -11.47 -4.54 16.63
C GLY A 529 -11.77 -4.60 15.12
N MET A 530 -11.55 -3.52 14.37
CA MET A 530 -11.67 -3.52 12.90
C MET A 530 -10.84 -4.64 12.25
N ASP A 531 -9.70 -4.99 12.85
CA ASP A 531 -8.77 -6.02 12.37
C ASP A 531 -9.04 -7.44 12.92
N ASN A 532 -10.08 -7.63 13.74
CA ASN A 532 -10.45 -8.96 14.25
C ASN A 532 -10.73 -9.96 13.09
N PRO A 533 -10.63 -11.28 13.26
CA PRO A 533 -10.91 -12.19 12.16
C PRO A 533 -12.41 -12.29 11.83
N ASN A 534 -12.74 -12.66 10.59
CA ASN A 534 -14.11 -13.03 10.19
C ASN A 534 -14.40 -14.51 10.42
N THR A 535 -13.35 -15.34 10.53
CA THR A 535 -13.45 -16.78 10.78
C THR A 535 -12.77 -17.14 12.09
N TYR A 536 -13.47 -17.87 12.95
CA TYR A 536 -12.94 -18.43 14.18
C TYR A 536 -12.81 -19.93 14.00
N GLN A 537 -11.56 -20.40 13.95
CA GLN A 537 -11.25 -21.80 13.77
C GLN A 537 -10.92 -22.43 15.13
N ILE A 538 -11.56 -23.57 15.42
CA ILE A 538 -11.22 -24.44 16.55
C ILE A 538 -11.18 -25.90 16.08
N VAL A 539 -10.54 -26.75 16.87
CA VAL A 539 -10.53 -28.20 16.64
C VAL A 539 -11.60 -28.85 17.51
N LYS A 540 -12.31 -29.83 16.97
CA LYS A 540 -13.25 -30.70 17.69
C LYS A 540 -12.61 -31.21 18.99
N ASN A 541 -13.37 -31.11 20.08
CA ASN A 541 -12.91 -31.46 21.41
C ASN A 541 -13.87 -32.48 22.06
N THR A 542 -13.37 -33.29 23.00
CA THR A 542 -14.16 -34.27 23.77
C THR A 542 -15.03 -33.61 24.84
N VAL A 543 -14.81 -32.33 25.12
CA VAL A 543 -15.60 -31.50 26.03
C VAL A 543 -16.20 -30.30 25.29
N ILE A 544 -17.17 -29.63 25.91
CA ILE A 544 -17.74 -28.39 25.38
C ILE A 544 -16.61 -27.37 25.20
N SER A 545 -16.57 -26.71 24.04
CA SER A 545 -15.61 -25.64 23.74
C SER A 545 -16.35 -24.33 23.54
N THR A 546 -15.77 -23.21 23.98
CA THR A 546 -16.36 -21.88 23.83
C THR A 546 -15.53 -21.05 22.87
N VAL A 547 -16.19 -20.47 21.85
CA VAL A 547 -15.62 -19.45 20.98
C VAL A 547 -16.16 -18.09 21.42
N GLU A 548 -15.25 -17.14 21.65
CA GLU A 548 -15.60 -15.76 21.97
C GLU A 548 -15.42 -14.88 20.73
N ILE A 549 -16.49 -14.17 20.36
CA ILE A 549 -16.50 -13.26 19.21
C ILE A 549 -16.72 -11.83 19.72
N PRO A 550 -15.72 -10.94 19.67
CA PRO A 550 -15.92 -9.53 19.98
C PRO A 550 -16.82 -8.88 18.94
N VAL A 551 -17.87 -8.18 19.39
CA VAL A 551 -18.84 -7.54 18.50
C VAL A 551 -18.33 -6.21 17.90
N SER A 552 -17.26 -5.65 18.46
CA SER A 552 -16.72 -4.33 18.13
C SER A 552 -16.45 -4.13 16.63
N LYS A 553 -16.03 -5.21 15.93
CA LYS A 553 -15.86 -5.18 14.47
C LYS A 553 -17.12 -4.71 13.74
N ALA A 554 -18.29 -5.21 14.13
CA ALA A 554 -19.55 -4.87 13.47
C ALA A 554 -19.79 -3.36 13.47
N PHE A 555 -19.60 -2.72 14.64
CA PHE A 555 -19.76 -1.28 14.80
C PHE A 555 -18.71 -0.49 14.03
N SER A 556 -17.44 -0.90 14.13
CA SER A 556 -16.34 -0.20 13.43
C SER A 556 -16.45 -0.26 11.91
N VAL A 557 -16.82 -1.41 11.34
CA VAL A 557 -16.97 -1.54 9.88
C VAL A 557 -18.21 -0.79 9.40
N GLN A 558 -19.33 -0.89 10.13
CA GLN A 558 -20.55 -0.14 9.82
C GLN A 558 -20.31 1.37 9.81
N SER A 559 -19.66 1.90 10.85
CA SER A 559 -19.43 3.34 10.99
C SER A 559 -18.38 3.86 10.01
N GLU A 560 -17.30 3.11 9.78
CA GLU A 560 -16.15 3.63 9.03
C GLU A 560 -16.09 3.24 7.55
N LEU A 561 -16.67 2.10 7.16
CA LEU A 561 -16.56 1.58 5.79
C LEU A 561 -17.91 1.49 5.07
N LEU A 562 -19.02 1.29 5.79
CA LEU A 562 -20.36 1.14 5.22
C LEU A 562 -21.21 2.41 5.27
N ASN A 563 -20.61 3.54 5.69
CA ASN A 563 -21.27 4.84 5.81
C ASN A 563 -22.51 4.84 6.72
N ASN A 564 -22.52 4.00 7.76
CA ASN A 564 -23.61 3.91 8.74
C ASN A 564 -23.15 4.43 10.12
N LYS A 565 -22.97 5.74 10.23
CA LYS A 565 -22.56 6.37 11.52
C LYS A 565 -23.62 6.25 12.61
N MET A 566 -24.90 6.08 12.24
CA MET A 566 -26.01 5.95 13.19
C MET A 566 -25.93 4.69 14.04
N ILE A 567 -25.15 3.68 13.62
CA ILE A 567 -24.86 2.47 14.42
C ILE A 567 -24.20 2.78 15.77
N LEU A 568 -23.61 3.96 15.92
CA LEU A 568 -22.94 4.42 17.14
C LEU A 568 -23.90 5.08 18.14
N ASN A 569 -25.18 5.20 17.81
CA ASN A 569 -26.20 5.68 18.75
C ASN A 569 -26.57 4.58 19.75
N SER A 570 -26.87 4.96 20.99
CA SER A 570 -27.23 4.01 22.06
C SER A 570 -28.43 3.12 21.72
N SER A 571 -29.38 3.62 20.91
CA SER A 571 -30.51 2.84 20.39
C SER A 571 -30.12 1.70 19.45
N SER A 572 -28.90 1.70 18.91
CA SER A 572 -28.38 0.65 18.04
C SER A 572 -27.69 -0.47 18.80
N PHE A 573 -27.49 -0.33 20.11
CA PHE A 573 -26.91 -1.37 20.97
C PHE A 573 -27.61 -1.42 22.33
N SER A 574 -28.91 -1.15 22.33
CA SER A 574 -29.77 -1.23 23.51
C SER A 574 -30.02 -2.68 23.96
N ASN A 575 -30.00 -3.64 23.03
CA ASN A 575 -30.31 -5.05 23.31
C ASN A 575 -29.76 -5.96 22.20
N LEU A 576 -28.45 -6.16 22.20
CA LEU A 576 -27.75 -6.97 21.22
C LEU A 576 -28.14 -8.45 21.33
N LYS A 577 -28.47 -9.04 20.18
CA LYS A 577 -28.86 -10.44 20.02
C LYS A 577 -27.95 -11.11 19.00
N ALA A 578 -27.65 -12.39 19.21
CA ALA A 578 -26.93 -13.21 18.25
C ALA A 578 -27.83 -14.35 17.75
N ASN A 579 -27.68 -14.73 16.49
CA ASN A 579 -28.36 -15.89 15.91
C ASN A 579 -27.37 -16.82 15.20
N VAL A 580 -27.76 -18.09 15.04
CA VAL A 580 -27.12 -18.99 14.07
C VAL A 580 -27.86 -18.82 12.75
N LEU A 581 -27.27 -18.14 11.78
CA LEU A 581 -27.88 -17.98 10.47
C LEU A 581 -28.04 -19.34 9.78
N TRP A 582 -26.96 -20.13 9.75
CA TRP A 582 -26.99 -21.49 9.27
C TRP A 582 -25.87 -22.35 9.88
N SER A 583 -26.04 -23.66 9.89
CA SER A 583 -25.05 -24.67 10.28
C SER A 583 -25.04 -25.85 9.28
N THR A 584 -23.89 -26.50 9.09
CA THR A 584 -23.83 -27.80 8.38
C THR A 584 -24.26 -28.98 9.24
N ASN A 585 -24.38 -28.78 10.55
CA ASN A 585 -24.64 -29.85 11.52
C ASN A 585 -25.51 -29.30 12.67
N THR A 586 -26.69 -29.88 12.86
CA THR A 586 -27.65 -29.46 13.92
C THR A 586 -27.13 -29.74 15.33
N GLU A 587 -26.19 -30.66 15.48
CA GLU A 587 -25.57 -30.96 16.77
C GLU A 587 -24.37 -30.07 17.08
N LEU A 588 -23.88 -29.26 16.13
CA LEU A 588 -22.64 -28.52 16.30
C LEU A 588 -22.70 -27.48 17.43
N ILE A 589 -23.70 -26.60 17.38
CA ILE A 589 -23.82 -25.47 18.30
C ILE A 589 -24.71 -25.89 19.47
N ASN A 590 -24.20 -25.74 20.68
CA ASN A 590 -24.93 -26.02 21.91
C ASN A 590 -25.79 -24.81 22.31
N THR A 591 -25.12 -23.70 22.64
CA THR A 591 -25.77 -22.42 22.98
C THR A 591 -25.02 -21.23 22.40
N VAL A 592 -25.77 -20.18 22.08
CA VAL A 592 -25.28 -18.86 21.68
C VAL A 592 -25.85 -17.81 22.63
N THR A 593 -24.97 -17.03 23.27
CA THR A 593 -25.38 -15.96 24.20
C THR A 593 -24.55 -14.71 23.97
N VAL A 594 -25.12 -13.53 24.24
CA VAL A 594 -24.38 -12.25 24.21
C VAL A 594 -24.06 -11.82 25.63
N VAL A 595 -22.78 -11.64 25.93
CA VAL A 595 -22.31 -11.05 27.19
C VAL A 595 -22.40 -9.54 27.08
N ASN A 596 -22.97 -8.88 28.09
CA ASN A 596 -23.25 -7.46 28.08
C ASN A 596 -24.08 -7.04 26.83
N PRO A 597 -25.32 -7.54 26.69
CA PRO A 597 -26.14 -7.27 25.52
C PRO A 597 -26.60 -5.80 25.43
N SER A 598 -26.50 -5.04 26.52
CA SER A 598 -26.94 -3.65 26.59
C SER A 598 -25.80 -2.76 27.11
N PRO A 599 -24.70 -2.58 26.33
CA PRO A 599 -23.49 -1.90 26.81
C PRO A 599 -23.69 -0.44 27.25
N GLY A 600 -24.76 0.23 26.81
CA GLY A 600 -25.14 1.59 27.22
C GLY A 600 -24.25 2.72 26.66
N THR A 601 -22.96 2.47 26.45
CA THR A 601 -21.97 3.41 25.90
C THR A 601 -21.05 2.74 24.88
N LEU A 602 -20.44 3.52 23.98
CA LEU A 602 -19.50 3.00 22.97
C LEU A 602 -18.30 2.26 23.58
N ASP A 603 -17.73 2.75 24.68
CA ASP A 603 -16.56 2.11 25.31
C ASP A 603 -16.87 0.69 25.80
N ASN A 604 -18.10 0.48 26.28
CA ASN A 604 -18.55 -0.83 26.76
C ASN A 604 -18.80 -1.83 25.62
N ILE A 605 -18.94 -1.40 24.37
CA ILE A 605 -19.04 -2.31 23.20
C ILE A 605 -17.77 -3.15 23.07
N ALA A 606 -16.61 -2.61 23.44
CA ALA A 606 -15.34 -3.34 23.40
C ALA A 606 -15.34 -4.57 24.33
N ASN A 607 -16.17 -4.56 25.37
CA ASN A 607 -16.34 -5.63 26.34
C ASN A 607 -17.50 -6.57 26.01
N THR A 608 -18.32 -6.26 25.00
CA THR A 608 -19.43 -7.11 24.54
C THR A 608 -18.91 -8.21 23.62
N LYS A 609 -19.32 -9.44 23.89
CA LYS A 609 -18.91 -10.63 23.13
C LYS A 609 -20.08 -11.56 22.89
N ILE A 610 -20.07 -12.24 21.75
CA ILE A 610 -20.91 -13.42 21.53
C ILE A 610 -20.13 -14.63 22.03
N LEU A 611 -20.73 -15.40 22.94
CA LEU A 611 -20.23 -16.71 23.36
C LEU A 611 -20.96 -17.78 22.56
N VAL A 612 -20.19 -18.55 21.79
CA VAL A 612 -20.70 -19.69 21.03
C VAL A 612 -20.11 -20.94 21.63
N THR A 613 -20.94 -21.78 22.21
CA THR A 613 -20.51 -23.07 22.76
C THR A 613 -20.75 -24.18 21.74
N VAL A 614 -19.74 -25.03 21.56
CA VAL A 614 -19.73 -26.14 20.61
C VAL A 614 -19.87 -27.44 21.38
N LYS A 615 -20.78 -28.33 20.95
CA LYS A 615 -21.00 -29.61 21.61
C LYS A 615 -19.77 -30.53 21.50
N PRO A 616 -19.54 -31.41 22.48
CA PRO A 616 -18.48 -32.41 22.42
C PRO A 616 -18.55 -33.25 21.16
N ASN A 617 -17.38 -33.56 20.61
CA ASN A 617 -17.16 -34.47 19.49
C ASN A 617 -17.82 -34.08 18.16
N GLN A 618 -18.26 -32.82 18.02
CA GLN A 618 -18.84 -32.29 16.79
C GLN A 618 -17.83 -31.47 15.98
N SER A 619 -17.95 -31.55 14.66
CA SER A 619 -17.25 -30.73 13.68
C SER A 619 -18.24 -30.23 12.62
N GLY A 620 -17.84 -29.20 11.88
CA GLY A 620 -18.68 -28.55 10.88
C GLY A 620 -18.49 -27.05 10.82
N ASN A 621 -19.41 -26.39 10.13
CA ASN A 621 -19.41 -24.95 9.93
C ASN A 621 -20.72 -24.35 10.41
N ALA A 622 -20.65 -23.15 10.99
CA ALA A 622 -21.81 -22.32 11.25
C ALA A 622 -21.51 -20.86 10.95
N VAL A 623 -22.53 -20.08 10.59
CA VAL A 623 -22.44 -18.62 10.48
C VAL A 623 -23.28 -18.00 11.59
N ILE A 624 -22.64 -17.12 12.36
CA ILE A 624 -23.24 -16.41 13.49
C ILE A 624 -23.45 -14.97 13.09
N THR A 625 -24.64 -14.42 13.35
CA THR A 625 -25.01 -13.04 13.03
C THR A 625 -25.29 -12.23 14.28
N LEU A 626 -24.95 -10.94 14.25
CA LEU A 626 -25.29 -9.97 15.30
C LEU A 626 -26.46 -9.09 14.83
N HIS A 627 -27.37 -8.82 15.76
CA HIS A 627 -28.56 -8.00 15.59
C HIS A 627 -28.79 -7.12 16.82
N ASN A 628 -29.70 -6.16 16.74
CA ASN A 628 -30.21 -5.41 17.89
C ASN A 628 -31.73 -5.63 18.03
N GLU A 629 -32.21 -5.72 19.28
CA GLU A 629 -33.57 -6.04 19.71
C GLU A 629 -34.07 -7.45 19.37
N ASN A 630 -34.07 -7.81 18.08
CA ASN A 630 -34.63 -9.07 17.58
C ASN A 630 -33.68 -9.73 16.56
N THR A 631 -33.59 -11.06 16.56
CA THR A 631 -32.80 -11.85 15.59
C THR A 631 -33.33 -11.78 14.16
N THR A 632 -34.55 -11.28 13.94
CA THR A 632 -35.09 -11.01 12.60
C THR A 632 -34.74 -9.61 12.07
N ASN A 633 -34.22 -8.72 12.91
CA ASN A 633 -33.79 -7.38 12.49
C ASN A 633 -32.56 -7.46 11.58
N PRO A 634 -32.19 -6.39 10.87
CA PRO A 634 -31.04 -6.41 9.97
C PRO A 634 -29.75 -6.89 10.66
N VAL A 635 -28.98 -7.71 9.95
CA VAL A 635 -27.68 -8.19 10.40
C VAL A 635 -26.68 -7.03 10.43
N TYR A 636 -26.03 -6.83 11.57
CA TYR A 636 -24.94 -5.85 11.70
C TYR A 636 -23.63 -6.37 11.14
N TRP A 637 -23.34 -7.65 11.40
CA TRP A 637 -22.19 -8.38 10.88
C TRP A 637 -22.39 -9.89 11.09
N SER A 638 -21.58 -10.69 10.40
CA SER A 638 -21.57 -12.14 10.49
C SER A 638 -20.15 -12.69 10.57
N TRP A 639 -19.99 -13.80 11.29
CA TRP A 639 -18.74 -14.53 11.48
C TRP A 639 -18.91 -16.01 11.17
N HIS A 640 -17.87 -16.61 10.62
CA HIS A 640 -17.81 -18.04 10.32
C HIS A 640 -17.15 -18.79 11.49
N ILE A 641 -17.88 -19.72 12.09
CA ILE A 641 -17.35 -20.70 13.06
C ILE A 641 -16.96 -21.95 12.30
N TRP A 642 -15.69 -22.30 12.38
CA TRP A 642 -15.09 -23.41 11.65
C TRP A 642 -14.50 -24.42 12.62
N VAL A 643 -15.22 -25.53 12.84
CA VAL A 643 -14.80 -26.60 13.75
C VAL A 643 -14.25 -27.75 12.93
N THR A 644 -12.95 -27.98 13.03
CA THR A 644 -12.24 -29.01 12.24
C THR A 644 -12.07 -30.31 13.02
N ASP A 645 -11.98 -31.43 12.30
CA ASP A 645 -11.66 -32.74 12.87
C ASP A 645 -10.20 -32.85 13.30
N THR A 646 -9.32 -32.12 12.61
CA THR A 646 -7.88 -32.09 12.85
C THR A 646 -7.38 -30.63 12.94
N PRO A 647 -6.29 -30.34 13.66
CA PRO A 647 -5.67 -29.01 13.61
C PRO A 647 -5.35 -28.58 12.18
N VAL A 648 -5.59 -27.31 11.87
CA VAL A 648 -5.19 -26.76 10.57
C VAL A 648 -3.67 -26.75 10.49
N GLY A 649 -3.13 -27.58 9.60
CA GLY A 649 -1.71 -27.61 9.27
C GLY A 649 -1.36 -26.62 8.16
N SER A 650 -0.10 -26.69 7.73
CA SER A 650 0.43 -25.83 6.70
C SER A 650 1.46 -26.51 5.81
N ASN A 651 1.63 -25.98 4.60
CA ASN A 651 2.63 -26.39 3.63
C ASN A 651 3.46 -25.19 3.22
N ALA A 652 4.77 -25.22 3.51
CA ALA A 652 5.70 -24.20 3.07
C ALA A 652 6.21 -24.51 1.66
N TYR A 653 6.24 -23.49 0.81
CA TYR A 653 6.74 -23.57 -0.56
C TYR A 653 7.56 -22.32 -0.90
N THR A 654 8.74 -22.53 -1.46
CA THR A 654 9.57 -21.50 -2.04
C THR A 654 9.66 -21.74 -3.54
N THR A 655 9.33 -20.74 -4.35
CA THR A 655 9.16 -20.93 -5.80
C THR A 655 10.45 -21.34 -6.51
N GLU A 656 11.58 -20.81 -6.07
CA GLU A 656 12.93 -21.17 -6.50
C GLU A 656 13.99 -20.57 -5.57
N LEU A 657 15.24 -21.01 -5.72
CA LEU A 657 16.38 -20.45 -4.96
C LEU A 657 17.07 -19.33 -5.74
N PRO A 658 17.31 -18.16 -5.11
CA PRO A 658 18.14 -17.10 -5.67
C PRO A 658 19.59 -17.50 -5.89
N ASN A 659 20.28 -16.78 -6.76
CA ASN A 659 21.73 -16.85 -6.87
C ASN A 659 22.39 -16.21 -5.64
N THR A 660 22.95 -17.03 -4.75
CA THR A 660 23.59 -16.57 -3.50
C THR A 660 24.96 -15.93 -3.69
N SER A 661 25.59 -16.08 -4.86
CA SER A 661 26.86 -15.41 -5.17
C SER A 661 26.69 -13.91 -5.47
N VAL A 662 25.45 -13.44 -5.65
CA VAL A 662 25.11 -12.06 -5.97
C VAL A 662 24.47 -11.42 -4.75
N THR A 663 25.28 -10.76 -3.93
CA THR A 663 24.84 -10.27 -2.61
C THR A 663 24.19 -8.90 -2.65
N ASN A 664 24.41 -8.11 -3.71
CA ASN A 664 23.84 -6.76 -3.83
C ASN A 664 22.49 -6.75 -4.54
N TYR A 665 22.16 -7.79 -5.32
CA TYR A 665 20.82 -7.95 -5.92
C TYR A 665 20.03 -8.96 -5.09
N VAL A 666 19.17 -8.44 -4.23
CA VAL A 666 18.40 -9.23 -3.25
C VAL A 666 17.49 -10.19 -3.99
N ASN A 667 17.61 -11.48 -3.66
CA ASN A 667 16.81 -12.56 -4.21
C ASN A 667 16.83 -12.66 -5.75
N TYR A 668 17.94 -12.31 -6.40
CA TYR A 668 18.08 -12.39 -7.85
C TYR A 668 17.87 -13.81 -8.40
N VAL A 669 16.98 -13.92 -9.38
CA VAL A 669 16.74 -15.12 -10.19
C VAL A 669 16.59 -14.72 -11.66
N ASN A 670 16.94 -15.62 -12.57
CA ASN A 670 17.06 -15.29 -13.99
C ASN A 670 15.70 -14.85 -14.60
N LYS A 671 14.66 -15.70 -14.50
CA LYS A 671 13.37 -15.43 -15.17
C LYS A 671 12.34 -14.73 -14.28
N ALA A 672 12.05 -15.28 -13.10
CA ALA A 672 10.96 -14.81 -12.24
C ALA A 672 11.15 -13.38 -11.71
N ASP A 673 10.11 -12.56 -11.76
CA ASP A 673 10.17 -11.19 -11.24
C ASP A 673 10.26 -11.14 -9.71
N ASN A 674 9.66 -12.11 -9.03
CA ASN A 674 9.75 -12.28 -7.58
C ASN A 674 9.93 -13.75 -7.20
N VAL A 675 10.62 -13.98 -6.08
CA VAL A 675 10.65 -15.28 -5.40
C VAL A 675 9.68 -15.23 -4.23
N PHE A 676 8.73 -16.16 -4.19
CA PHE A 676 7.81 -16.26 -3.06
C PHE A 676 8.31 -17.30 -2.07
N GLN A 677 8.19 -17.00 -0.78
CA GLN A 677 8.30 -17.97 0.31
C GLN A 677 6.98 -17.96 1.08
N THR A 678 6.12 -18.92 0.78
CA THR A 678 4.71 -18.92 1.19
C THR A 678 4.43 -20.13 2.07
N GLU A 679 3.61 -19.93 3.12
CA GLU A 679 3.07 -21.02 3.93
C GLU A 679 1.55 -21.08 3.71
N PHE A 680 1.07 -22.09 2.98
CA PHE A 680 -0.34 -22.30 2.66
C PHE A 680 -1.04 -23.10 3.77
N MET A 681 -2.32 -22.84 4.02
CA MET A 681 -3.15 -23.76 4.81
C MET A 681 -3.22 -25.14 4.14
N ASP A 682 -3.26 -26.20 4.92
CA ASP A 682 -3.40 -27.57 4.41
C ASP A 682 -4.78 -27.89 3.81
N ARG A 683 -5.78 -27.01 4.02
CA ARG A 683 -7.15 -27.17 3.50
C ARG A 683 -7.80 -25.84 3.08
N ASN A 684 -8.84 -25.92 2.24
CA ASN A 684 -9.68 -24.77 1.89
C ASN A 684 -10.52 -24.34 3.10
N LEU A 685 -10.92 -23.06 3.16
CA LEU A 685 -11.81 -22.58 4.22
C LEU A 685 -13.10 -23.40 4.27
N GLY A 686 -13.48 -23.78 5.49
CA GLY A 686 -14.68 -24.55 5.80
C GLY A 686 -14.57 -26.06 5.64
N ALA A 687 -13.41 -26.59 5.24
CA ALA A 687 -13.16 -28.04 5.20
C ALA A 687 -12.92 -28.58 6.62
N THR A 688 -13.60 -29.63 7.06
CA THR A 688 -13.41 -30.15 8.43
C THR A 688 -12.13 -30.97 8.55
N ASP A 689 -11.64 -31.59 7.47
CA ASP A 689 -10.35 -32.28 7.42
C ASP A 689 -9.52 -31.87 6.19
N ALA A 690 -8.21 -32.13 6.21
CA ALA A 690 -7.34 -31.90 5.06
C ALA A 690 -7.53 -32.99 3.99
N PHE A 691 -7.31 -32.62 2.73
CA PHE A 691 -7.33 -33.60 1.65
C PHE A 691 -6.16 -34.58 1.83
N PRO A 692 -6.42 -35.89 1.96
CA PRO A 692 -5.40 -36.86 2.35
C PRO A 692 -4.37 -37.08 1.24
N VAL A 693 -3.19 -37.54 1.62
CA VAL A 693 -2.29 -38.23 0.68
C VAL A 693 -2.92 -39.59 0.40
N VAL A 694 -3.30 -39.84 -0.85
CA VAL A 694 -3.98 -41.08 -1.25
C VAL A 694 -2.97 -42.10 -1.73
N VAL A 695 -3.01 -43.31 -1.15
CA VAL A 695 -2.05 -44.38 -1.47
C VAL A 695 -2.24 -44.88 -2.90
N ASN A 696 -3.48 -45.21 -3.29
CA ASN A 696 -3.84 -45.56 -4.65
C ASN A 696 -4.81 -44.52 -5.24
N PRO A 697 -4.35 -43.60 -6.11
CA PRO A 697 -5.18 -42.50 -6.61
C PRO A 697 -6.33 -42.94 -7.53
N PHE A 698 -6.40 -44.21 -7.90
CA PHE A 698 -7.49 -44.77 -8.71
C PHE A 698 -8.52 -45.52 -7.89
N THR A 699 -8.14 -46.00 -6.71
CA THR A 699 -9.01 -46.74 -5.80
C THR A 699 -8.78 -46.30 -4.35
N PRO A 700 -9.14 -45.04 -3.99
CA PRO A 700 -9.05 -44.60 -2.61
C PRO A 700 -9.85 -45.53 -1.68
N THR A 701 -9.30 -45.81 -0.51
CA THR A 701 -9.96 -46.60 0.55
C THR A 701 -11.18 -45.86 1.10
N THR A 702 -12.07 -46.58 1.78
CA THR A 702 -13.24 -45.98 2.45
C THR A 702 -12.86 -44.88 3.44
N ALA A 703 -11.76 -45.05 4.17
CA ALA A 703 -11.25 -44.05 5.11
C ALA A 703 -10.73 -42.79 4.39
N GLU A 704 -10.01 -42.95 3.28
CA GLU A 704 -9.56 -41.84 2.45
C GLU A 704 -10.75 -41.10 1.81
N MET A 705 -11.76 -41.83 1.32
CA MET A 705 -12.98 -41.23 0.77
C MET A 705 -13.75 -40.39 1.79
N ALA A 706 -13.83 -40.82 3.05
CA ALA A 706 -14.42 -40.04 4.12
C ALA A 706 -13.66 -38.72 4.37
N LYS A 707 -12.32 -38.76 4.34
CA LYS A 707 -11.49 -37.54 4.44
C LYS A 707 -11.63 -36.63 3.22
N ILE A 708 -11.71 -37.20 2.01
CA ILE A 708 -11.95 -36.41 0.78
C ILE A 708 -13.30 -35.68 0.85
N ARG A 709 -14.34 -36.34 1.37
CA ARG A 709 -15.63 -35.70 1.64
C ARG A 709 -15.49 -34.53 2.62
N ALA A 710 -14.82 -34.76 3.75
CA ALA A 710 -14.55 -33.75 4.77
C ALA A 710 -13.70 -32.56 4.24
N ALA A 711 -12.91 -32.80 3.19
CA ALA A 711 -12.06 -31.79 2.57
C ALA A 711 -12.80 -30.79 1.66
N THR A 712 -14.09 -30.98 1.36
CA THR A 712 -14.84 -30.19 0.35
C THR A 712 -14.74 -28.67 0.56
N GLY A 713 -14.86 -28.16 1.78
CA GLY A 713 -14.82 -26.71 2.04
C GLY A 713 -16.05 -25.94 1.53
N LEU A 714 -15.94 -24.61 1.52
CA LEU A 714 -17.01 -23.67 1.18
C LEU A 714 -16.62 -22.78 0.00
N HIS A 715 -17.61 -22.15 -0.63
CA HIS A 715 -17.40 -21.15 -1.69
C HIS A 715 -17.48 -19.73 -1.14
N TYR A 716 -16.76 -18.83 -1.79
CA TYR A 716 -16.79 -17.38 -1.54
C TYR A 716 -16.84 -16.67 -2.90
N GLN A 717 -17.58 -15.55 -2.95
CA GLN A 717 -17.48 -14.62 -4.07
C GLN A 717 -16.30 -13.69 -3.86
N TRP A 718 -15.64 -13.28 -4.94
CA TRP A 718 -14.43 -12.48 -4.84
C TRP A 718 -14.68 -11.19 -4.05
N GLY A 719 -13.87 -10.92 -3.04
CA GLY A 719 -14.01 -9.74 -2.19
C GLY A 719 -15.10 -9.81 -1.10
N ARG A 720 -15.78 -10.95 -0.90
CA ARG A 720 -16.71 -11.17 0.23
C ARG A 720 -16.06 -11.96 1.36
N LYS A 721 -16.53 -11.74 2.59
CA LYS A 721 -16.13 -12.51 3.78
C LYS A 721 -17.02 -13.72 4.05
N ASP A 722 -18.25 -13.71 3.52
CA ASP A 722 -19.30 -14.64 3.95
C ASP A 722 -19.25 -15.95 3.15
N PRO A 723 -19.21 -17.11 3.83
CA PRO A 723 -19.19 -18.40 3.16
C PRO A 723 -20.54 -18.78 2.57
N LEU A 724 -20.51 -19.37 1.38
CA LEU A 724 -21.64 -20.00 0.71
C LEU A 724 -21.47 -21.52 0.73
N PRO A 725 -22.45 -22.29 1.24
CA PRO A 725 -22.41 -23.74 1.17
C PRO A 725 -22.42 -24.22 -0.30
N VAL A 726 -21.64 -25.29 -0.57
CA VAL A 726 -21.58 -25.90 -1.90
C VAL A 726 -22.82 -26.76 -2.18
N PHE A 727 -23.45 -27.30 -1.12
CA PHE A 727 -24.60 -28.23 -1.18
C PHE A 727 -24.31 -29.56 -1.90
N GLN A 728 -23.06 -29.83 -2.28
CA GLN A 728 -22.60 -31.09 -2.85
C GLN A 728 -21.21 -31.45 -2.33
N HIS A 729 -20.94 -32.73 -2.11
CA HIS A 729 -19.63 -33.20 -1.66
C HIS A 729 -18.62 -33.38 -2.81
N ALA A 730 -17.33 -33.19 -2.53
CA ALA A 730 -16.27 -33.37 -3.52
C ALA A 730 -16.02 -34.85 -3.91
N ASP A 731 -16.33 -35.81 -3.05
CA ASP A 731 -16.02 -37.24 -3.24
C ASP A 731 -16.96 -37.92 -4.24
N ASN A 732 -18.27 -37.74 -4.09
CA ASN A 732 -19.30 -38.43 -4.86
C ASN A 732 -20.36 -37.48 -5.45
N ARG A 733 -20.22 -36.16 -5.25
CA ARG A 733 -21.16 -35.13 -5.74
C ARG A 733 -22.58 -35.24 -5.18
N ALA A 734 -22.78 -36.08 -4.16
CA ALA A 734 -24.08 -36.21 -3.51
C ALA A 734 -24.45 -34.88 -2.83
N SER A 735 -25.73 -34.52 -2.94
CA SER A 735 -26.25 -33.32 -2.31
C SER A 735 -26.35 -33.49 -0.79
N TYR A 736 -26.10 -32.41 -0.06
CA TYR A 736 -26.33 -32.31 1.37
C TYR A 736 -27.13 -31.03 1.67
N ASN A 737 -27.83 -31.03 2.80
CA ASN A 737 -28.59 -29.87 3.26
C ASN A 737 -27.79 -29.08 4.29
N VAL A 738 -28.14 -27.81 4.46
CA VAL A 738 -27.71 -27.03 5.62
C VAL A 738 -28.93 -26.69 6.46
N PHE A 739 -28.72 -26.16 7.66
CA PHE A 739 -29.78 -25.96 8.64
C PHE A 739 -29.81 -24.51 9.08
N LEU A 740 -30.93 -23.83 8.87
CA LEU A 740 -31.16 -22.46 9.35
C LEU A 740 -31.44 -22.51 10.85
N GLY A 741 -30.74 -21.68 11.61
CA GLY A 741 -30.86 -21.67 13.07
C GLY A 741 -31.78 -20.56 13.58
N ASN A 742 -32.38 -20.81 14.72
CA ASN A 742 -33.09 -19.83 15.52
C ASN A 742 -32.68 -19.98 17.00
N VAL A 743 -31.99 -18.97 17.53
CA VAL A 743 -31.55 -18.94 18.93
C VAL A 743 -32.73 -18.54 19.83
N MET A 744 -33.06 -19.42 20.77
CA MET A 744 -34.11 -19.21 21.77
C MET A 744 -33.60 -18.32 22.91
N ALA A 745 -34.51 -17.83 23.77
CA ALA A 745 -34.14 -17.01 24.93
C ALA A 745 -33.17 -17.71 25.92
N SER A 746 -33.23 -19.04 26.00
CA SER A 746 -32.29 -19.88 26.76
C SER A 746 -30.88 -19.97 26.16
N GLY A 747 -30.68 -19.44 24.94
CA GLY A 747 -29.46 -19.58 24.15
C GLY A 747 -29.38 -20.86 23.31
N SER A 748 -30.27 -21.84 23.52
CA SER A 748 -30.32 -23.07 22.71
C SER A 748 -30.79 -22.77 21.29
N VAL A 749 -30.36 -23.58 20.32
CA VAL A 749 -30.66 -23.38 18.90
C VAL A 749 -31.70 -24.39 18.42
N THR A 750 -32.75 -23.93 17.75
CA THR A 750 -33.64 -24.78 16.95
C THR A 750 -33.30 -24.64 15.47
N TYR A 751 -33.51 -25.70 14.70
CA TYR A 751 -33.09 -25.76 13.31
C TYR A 751 -34.24 -26.09 12.37
N SER A 752 -34.22 -25.47 11.18
CA SER A 752 -35.02 -25.89 10.03
C SER A 752 -34.11 -26.22 8.85
N THR A 753 -34.53 -27.18 8.02
CA THR A 753 -33.71 -27.63 6.89
C THR A 753 -33.81 -26.66 5.72
N LEU A 754 -32.66 -26.19 5.23
CA LEU A 754 -32.51 -25.56 3.93
C LEU A 754 -31.96 -26.59 2.94
N SER A 755 -32.81 -27.03 2.03
CA SER A 755 -32.43 -28.01 1.02
C SER A 755 -31.61 -27.39 -0.11
N SER A 756 -30.81 -28.23 -0.78
CA SER A 756 -30.10 -27.82 -2.00
C SER A 756 -31.04 -27.25 -3.06
N SER A 757 -32.22 -27.84 -3.26
CA SER A 757 -33.18 -27.37 -4.26
C SER A 757 -33.79 -26.00 -3.90
N THR A 758 -34.03 -25.73 -2.62
CA THR A 758 -34.54 -24.42 -2.17
C THR A 758 -33.50 -23.33 -2.34
N TYR A 759 -32.23 -23.59 -1.98
CA TYR A 759 -31.15 -22.61 -2.15
C TYR A 759 -30.87 -22.32 -3.64
N ASN A 760 -30.85 -23.37 -4.47
CA ASN A 760 -30.58 -23.29 -5.90
C ASN A 760 -31.83 -22.92 -6.74
N ASN A 761 -32.89 -22.37 -6.12
CA ASN A 761 -34.04 -21.86 -6.85
C ASN A 761 -33.76 -20.43 -7.37
N MET A 762 -33.69 -20.26 -8.69
CA MET A 762 -33.47 -18.98 -9.37
C MET A 762 -34.58 -17.93 -9.09
N SER A 763 -35.79 -18.37 -8.74
CA SER A 763 -36.91 -17.50 -8.35
C SER A 763 -37.07 -17.40 -6.83
N GLY A 764 -36.14 -17.98 -6.07
CA GLY A 764 -36.13 -17.95 -4.61
C GLY A 764 -35.40 -16.75 -4.03
N ASN A 765 -35.10 -16.82 -2.73
CA ASN A 765 -34.54 -15.69 -1.96
C ASN A 765 -33.01 -15.72 -1.83
N TYR A 766 -32.34 -16.76 -2.33
CA TYR A 766 -30.90 -16.98 -2.11
C TYR A 766 -30.02 -16.68 -3.31
N ILE A 767 -30.58 -16.56 -4.51
CA ILE A 767 -29.86 -16.12 -5.70
C ILE A 767 -30.51 -14.82 -6.15
N VAL A 768 -29.87 -13.68 -5.84
CA VAL A 768 -30.50 -12.36 -6.01
C VAL A 768 -29.73 -11.56 -7.07
N PRO A 769 -30.40 -11.06 -8.13
CA PRO A 769 -29.79 -10.23 -9.15
C PRO A 769 -29.47 -8.79 -8.70
N TYR A 770 -28.44 -8.21 -9.33
CA TYR A 770 -27.94 -6.85 -9.07
C TYR A 770 -29.02 -5.78 -8.94
N ASN A 771 -29.85 -5.62 -9.96
CA ASN A 771 -30.89 -4.59 -9.98
C ASN A 771 -31.89 -4.73 -8.82
N THR A 772 -32.14 -5.97 -8.36
CA THR A 772 -33.03 -6.23 -7.23
C THR A 772 -32.41 -5.72 -5.93
N TYR A 773 -31.19 -6.18 -5.59
CA TYR A 773 -30.58 -5.79 -4.33
C TYR A 773 -30.09 -4.34 -4.30
N THR A 774 -29.69 -3.76 -5.42
CA THR A 774 -29.37 -2.33 -5.46
C THR A 774 -30.60 -1.45 -5.30
N GLY A 775 -31.76 -1.91 -5.80
CA GLY A 775 -33.05 -1.29 -5.50
C GLY A 775 -33.36 -1.32 -4.00
N THR A 776 -33.20 -2.48 -3.35
CA THR A 776 -33.37 -2.62 -1.89
C THR A 776 -32.36 -1.78 -1.10
N ALA A 777 -31.11 -1.72 -1.55
CA ALA A 777 -30.04 -0.92 -0.94
C ALA A 777 -30.16 0.58 -1.22
N ASN A 778 -31.18 1.01 -1.96
CA ASN A 778 -31.44 2.40 -2.33
C ASN A 778 -30.24 3.06 -3.04
N VAL A 779 -29.60 2.33 -3.96
CA VAL A 779 -28.53 2.88 -4.80
C VAL A 779 -29.13 3.80 -5.85
N GLN A 780 -28.67 5.05 -5.89
CA GLN A 780 -29.17 6.08 -6.78
C GLN A 780 -28.16 6.37 -7.90
N ALA A 781 -28.65 6.84 -9.05
CA ALA A 781 -27.78 7.23 -10.15
C ALA A 781 -26.81 8.37 -9.77
N SER A 782 -27.30 9.31 -8.94
CA SER A 782 -26.57 10.47 -8.42
C SER A 782 -25.59 10.15 -7.29
N ASP A 783 -25.62 8.93 -6.73
CA ASP A 783 -24.66 8.52 -5.70
C ASP A 783 -23.23 8.58 -6.26
N LYS A 784 -22.31 9.06 -5.42
CA LYS A 784 -20.88 8.94 -5.70
C LYS A 784 -20.47 7.47 -5.67
N VAL A 785 -19.37 7.14 -6.32
CA VAL A 785 -18.91 5.74 -6.39
C VAL A 785 -18.64 5.14 -5.00
N SER A 786 -18.11 5.93 -4.06
CA SER A 786 -17.95 5.50 -2.67
C SER A 786 -19.28 5.16 -1.98
N GLU A 787 -20.35 5.87 -2.29
CA GLU A 787 -21.69 5.65 -1.72
C GLU A 787 -22.34 4.41 -2.33
N LYS A 788 -22.21 4.22 -3.65
CA LYS A 788 -22.66 2.99 -4.35
C LYS A 788 -22.00 1.75 -3.75
N ILE A 789 -20.67 1.79 -3.59
CA ILE A 789 -19.89 0.71 -2.98
C ILE A 789 -20.36 0.45 -1.54
N ALA A 790 -20.47 1.49 -0.71
CA ALA A 790 -20.89 1.34 0.69
C ALA A 790 -22.29 0.72 0.82
N LYS A 791 -23.26 1.16 0.00
CA LYS A 791 -24.64 0.63 0.00
C LYS A 791 -24.70 -0.84 -0.41
N VAL A 792 -23.98 -1.24 -1.47
CA VAL A 792 -23.96 -2.64 -1.92
C VAL A 792 -23.21 -3.53 -0.93
N LEU A 793 -22.10 -3.06 -0.35
CA LEU A 793 -21.42 -3.77 0.73
C LEU A 793 -22.30 -3.92 1.98
N ALA A 794 -23.06 -2.89 2.35
CA ALA A 794 -24.02 -2.95 3.45
C ALA A 794 -25.12 -4.00 3.19
N TYR A 795 -25.64 -4.08 1.96
CA TYR A 795 -26.55 -5.17 1.58
C TYR A 795 -25.89 -6.55 1.71
N SER A 796 -24.64 -6.70 1.24
CA SER A 796 -23.89 -7.95 1.33
C SER A 796 -23.71 -8.43 2.77
N VAL A 797 -23.39 -7.49 3.68
CA VAL A 797 -23.26 -7.71 5.13
C VAL A 797 -24.60 -8.06 5.76
N GLY A 798 -25.68 -7.41 5.32
CA GLY A 798 -27.05 -7.68 5.75
C GLY A 798 -27.59 -9.04 5.30
N ASN A 799 -27.01 -9.60 4.22
CA ASN A 799 -27.51 -10.80 3.53
C ASN A 799 -26.38 -11.83 3.28
N PRO A 800 -25.70 -12.32 4.32
CA PRO A 800 -24.50 -13.14 4.20
C PRO A 800 -24.69 -14.47 3.42
N LEU A 801 -25.87 -15.10 3.48
CA LEU A 801 -26.16 -16.36 2.76
C LEU A 801 -26.64 -16.15 1.31
N VAL A 802 -26.87 -14.90 0.87
CA VAL A 802 -27.32 -14.64 -0.51
C VAL A 802 -26.14 -14.75 -1.48
N TYR A 803 -26.34 -15.50 -2.56
CA TYR A 803 -25.49 -15.48 -3.74
C TYR A 803 -25.88 -14.30 -4.64
N MET A 804 -25.05 -13.27 -4.65
CA MET A 804 -25.31 -12.01 -5.35
C MET A 804 -24.82 -12.10 -6.79
N ILE A 805 -25.72 -12.06 -7.77
CA ILE A 805 -25.38 -12.27 -9.20
C ILE A 805 -25.57 -11.00 -10.02
N PRO A 806 -24.88 -10.84 -11.16
CA PRO A 806 -25.16 -9.75 -12.08
C PRO A 806 -26.58 -9.90 -12.68
N SER A 807 -27.30 -8.79 -12.84
CA SER A 807 -28.54 -8.77 -13.64
C SER A 807 -28.25 -8.86 -15.14
N THR A 808 -27.12 -8.31 -15.55
CA THR A 808 -26.62 -8.33 -16.93
C THR A 808 -25.11 -8.54 -16.90
N PHE A 809 -24.58 -9.33 -17.83
CA PHE A 809 -23.13 -9.48 -17.96
C PHE A 809 -22.51 -8.23 -18.56
N ALA A 810 -21.25 -8.00 -18.24
CA ALA A 810 -20.42 -7.05 -18.95
C ALA A 810 -20.45 -7.37 -20.46
N PRO A 811 -20.54 -6.35 -21.34
CA PRO A 811 -20.56 -6.56 -22.77
C PRO A 811 -19.31 -7.31 -23.26
N PHE A 812 -19.51 -8.34 -24.08
CA PHE A 812 -18.42 -9.08 -24.71
C PHE A 812 -17.73 -8.23 -25.78
N ASN A 813 -16.39 -8.16 -25.73
CA ASN A 813 -15.61 -7.49 -26.75
C ASN A 813 -15.20 -8.49 -27.85
N SER A 814 -15.99 -8.55 -28.93
CA SER A 814 -15.74 -9.49 -30.03
C SER A 814 -14.50 -9.18 -30.86
N ALA A 815 -14.06 -7.93 -30.90
CA ALA A 815 -12.86 -7.51 -31.63
C ALA A 815 -11.58 -7.94 -30.89
N VAL A 816 -11.55 -7.80 -29.56
CA VAL A 816 -10.44 -8.21 -28.71
C VAL A 816 -10.99 -8.88 -27.45
N PRO A 817 -11.21 -10.21 -27.47
CA PRO A 817 -11.84 -10.91 -26.35
C PRO A 817 -11.19 -10.70 -24.98
N ASN A 818 -9.86 -10.56 -24.94
CA ASN A 818 -9.09 -10.27 -23.71
C ASN A 818 -9.44 -8.91 -23.05
N TYR A 819 -10.10 -8.02 -23.79
CA TYR A 819 -10.57 -6.71 -23.34
C TYR A 819 -12.02 -6.73 -22.84
N THR A 820 -12.60 -7.92 -22.67
CA THR A 820 -13.90 -8.10 -22.02
C THR A 820 -13.77 -7.88 -20.52
N ASN A 821 -14.62 -7.03 -19.95
CA ASN A 821 -14.64 -6.74 -18.51
C ASN A 821 -15.22 -7.91 -17.71
N GLY A 822 -14.82 -8.01 -16.44
CA GLY A 822 -15.50 -8.86 -15.46
C GLY A 822 -16.85 -8.27 -15.03
N SER A 823 -17.82 -9.14 -14.78
CA SER A 823 -19.14 -8.78 -14.23
C SER A 823 -19.10 -8.90 -12.71
N ASP A 824 -19.07 -7.79 -12.01
CA ASP A 824 -18.97 -7.79 -10.55
C ASP A 824 -20.35 -7.94 -9.87
N TRP A 825 -20.36 -8.48 -8.65
CA TRP A 825 -21.53 -8.40 -7.77
C TRP A 825 -21.59 -7.06 -7.03
N LEU A 826 -20.45 -6.36 -6.92
CA LEU A 826 -20.37 -5.07 -6.23
C LEU A 826 -20.91 -3.91 -7.07
N SER A 827 -20.68 -3.95 -8.38
CA SER A 827 -20.99 -2.85 -9.30
C SER A 827 -21.12 -3.34 -10.74
N ALA A 828 -21.89 -2.62 -11.54
CA ALA A 828 -21.91 -2.77 -13.00
C ALA A 828 -20.62 -2.20 -13.66
N GLU A 829 -19.84 -1.39 -12.94
CA GLU A 829 -18.54 -0.90 -13.37
C GLU A 829 -17.42 -1.85 -12.92
N PRO A 830 -16.43 -2.16 -13.78
CA PRO A 830 -15.33 -3.04 -13.40
C PRO A 830 -14.33 -2.35 -12.47
N ASN A 831 -13.51 -3.17 -11.81
CA ASN A 831 -12.28 -2.76 -11.11
C ASN A 831 -12.50 -1.78 -9.95
N LEU A 832 -13.69 -1.79 -9.32
CA LEU A 832 -13.97 -1.03 -8.11
C LEU A 832 -13.62 -1.82 -6.84
N ALA A 833 -13.13 -1.09 -5.83
CA ALA A 833 -12.65 -1.64 -4.56
C ALA A 833 -11.75 -2.89 -4.76
N PRO A 834 -10.63 -2.75 -5.51
CA PRO A 834 -9.71 -3.87 -5.77
C PRO A 834 -8.99 -4.36 -4.51
N ASP A 835 -9.03 -3.60 -3.42
CA ASP A 835 -8.45 -3.90 -2.12
C ASP A 835 -9.43 -4.60 -1.17
N ARG A 836 -10.58 -5.11 -1.66
CA ARG A 836 -11.58 -5.83 -0.84
C ARG A 836 -10.99 -6.94 0.03
N TRP A 837 -9.91 -7.60 -0.37
CA TRP A 837 -9.17 -8.59 0.45
C TRP A 837 -7.74 -8.15 0.84
N GLY A 838 -7.41 -6.86 0.67
CA GLY A 838 -6.13 -6.30 1.09
C GLY A 838 -5.01 -6.38 0.04
N ARG A 839 -5.35 -6.32 -1.25
CA ARG A 839 -4.37 -6.28 -2.37
C ARG A 839 -3.24 -5.28 -2.08
N GLY A 840 -1.99 -5.74 -2.01
CA GLY A 840 -0.80 -4.94 -1.74
C GLY A 840 -0.64 -4.47 -0.29
N GLY A 841 -1.75 -4.24 0.42
CA GLY A 841 -1.82 -3.78 1.79
C GLY A 841 -1.93 -4.90 2.83
N LYS A 842 -2.38 -4.50 4.03
CA LYS A 842 -2.71 -5.41 5.14
C LYS A 842 -3.96 -6.23 4.82
N LYS A 843 -4.15 -7.34 5.54
CA LYS A 843 -5.42 -8.08 5.55
C LYS A 843 -6.61 -7.12 5.76
N SER A 844 -7.58 -7.14 4.86
CA SER A 844 -8.75 -6.24 4.96
C SER A 844 -9.81 -6.75 5.96
N PRO A 845 -10.76 -5.90 6.39
CA PRO A 845 -11.91 -6.32 7.18
C PRO A 845 -12.86 -7.31 6.49
N PHE A 846 -12.77 -7.48 5.16
CA PHE A 846 -13.61 -8.43 4.39
C PHE A 846 -12.86 -9.70 3.98
N ASP A 847 -11.58 -9.85 4.34
CA ASP A 847 -10.84 -11.10 4.13
C ASP A 847 -11.44 -12.23 4.99
N PRO A 848 -11.86 -13.37 4.39
CA PRO A 848 -12.54 -14.45 5.11
C PRO A 848 -11.60 -15.31 5.97
N CYS A 849 -10.28 -15.19 5.85
CA CYS A 849 -9.35 -16.08 6.54
C CYS A 849 -9.36 -15.85 8.07
N PRO A 850 -9.05 -16.88 8.88
CA PRO A 850 -8.94 -16.75 10.33
C PRO A 850 -7.72 -15.90 10.75
N ALA A 851 -7.59 -15.62 12.05
CA ALA A 851 -6.47 -14.86 12.60
C ALA A 851 -5.12 -15.49 12.23
N GLY A 852 -4.15 -14.66 11.84
CA GLY A 852 -2.83 -15.10 11.38
C GLY A 852 -2.78 -15.60 9.92
N TRP A 853 -3.90 -15.56 9.20
CA TRP A 853 -4.01 -16.00 7.81
C TRP A 853 -4.70 -14.94 6.93
N ARG A 854 -4.37 -14.90 5.65
CA ARG A 854 -4.99 -14.02 4.64
C ARG A 854 -5.14 -14.69 3.28
N ILE A 855 -5.96 -14.12 2.40
CA ILE A 855 -6.01 -14.54 1.00
C ILE A 855 -4.65 -14.22 0.35
N PRO A 856 -4.07 -15.14 -0.46
CA PRO A 856 -2.79 -14.94 -1.12
C PRO A 856 -2.80 -13.71 -2.03
N ASP A 857 -1.75 -12.92 -1.94
CA ASP A 857 -1.50 -11.73 -2.76
C ASP A 857 -0.44 -12.02 -3.84
N LEU A 858 -0.34 -11.14 -4.84
CA LEU A 858 0.51 -11.29 -6.04
C LEU A 858 1.58 -10.20 -6.12
N SER A 859 2.69 -10.44 -6.83
CA SER A 859 3.72 -9.42 -7.12
C SER A 859 3.44 -8.65 -8.42
N GLY A 860 2.54 -9.15 -9.27
CA GLY A 860 2.06 -8.46 -10.45
C GLY A 860 0.73 -9.03 -10.95
N VAL A 861 -0.04 -8.20 -11.67
CA VAL A 861 -1.40 -8.51 -12.13
C VAL A 861 -1.57 -8.39 -13.65
N ALA A 862 -0.48 -8.17 -14.39
CA ALA A 862 -0.49 -8.12 -15.85
C ALA A 862 0.31 -9.27 -16.46
N ILE A 863 -0.22 -9.84 -17.55
CA ILE A 863 0.50 -10.84 -18.36
C ILE A 863 1.21 -10.11 -19.49
N ILE A 864 2.54 -10.11 -19.43
CA ILE A 864 3.41 -9.54 -20.45
C ILE A 864 4.23 -10.69 -21.03
N SER A 865 4.20 -10.85 -22.35
CA SER A 865 4.90 -11.93 -23.05
C SER A 865 6.39 -11.95 -22.67
N ASN A 866 6.90 -13.14 -22.32
CA ASN A 866 8.26 -13.41 -21.84
C ASN A 866 8.61 -12.78 -20.48
N LYS A 867 7.64 -12.20 -19.77
CA LYS A 867 7.79 -11.60 -18.43
C LYS A 867 6.73 -12.10 -17.44
N ASP A 868 6.09 -13.22 -17.74
CA ASP A 868 5.01 -13.83 -16.95
C ASP A 868 5.52 -14.97 -16.05
N PHE A 869 6.63 -14.73 -15.35
CA PHE A 869 7.25 -15.66 -14.39
C PHE A 869 7.29 -15.06 -12.98
N GLY A 870 7.02 -15.86 -11.94
CA GLY A 870 7.15 -15.41 -10.55
C GLY A 870 6.20 -14.29 -10.14
N LEU A 871 4.96 -14.31 -10.66
CA LEU A 871 3.91 -13.32 -10.31
C LEU A 871 3.01 -13.77 -9.16
N THR A 872 2.98 -15.07 -8.87
CA THR A 872 2.01 -15.71 -7.96
C THR A 872 2.72 -16.66 -7.01
N PRO A 873 2.26 -16.81 -5.76
CA PRO A 873 2.80 -17.79 -4.81
C PRO A 873 2.62 -19.25 -5.29
N PHE A 874 1.77 -19.50 -6.29
CA PHE A 874 1.57 -20.81 -6.92
C PHE A 874 2.52 -21.07 -8.11
N TYR A 875 3.46 -20.17 -8.40
CA TYR A 875 4.37 -20.32 -9.52
C TYR A 875 5.30 -21.53 -9.35
N LYS A 876 5.46 -22.35 -10.39
CA LYS A 876 6.53 -23.37 -10.50
C LYS A 876 7.64 -22.82 -11.37
N LYS A 877 8.89 -22.96 -10.91
CA LYS A 877 10.08 -22.52 -11.64
C LYS A 877 10.02 -22.91 -13.13
N ASP A 878 10.37 -21.96 -13.99
CA ASP A 878 10.42 -22.09 -15.45
C ASP A 878 9.07 -22.31 -16.18
N LYS A 879 7.92 -22.21 -15.50
CA LYS A 879 6.59 -22.32 -16.13
C LYS A 879 5.87 -20.97 -16.22
N ASN A 880 5.43 -20.57 -17.42
CA ASN A 880 4.63 -19.35 -17.58
C ASN A 880 3.36 -19.40 -16.73
N VAL A 881 3.10 -18.38 -15.91
CA VAL A 881 2.04 -18.46 -14.90
C VAL A 881 0.63 -18.55 -15.51
N ALA A 882 0.43 -17.94 -16.69
CA ALA A 882 -0.84 -17.88 -17.40
C ALA A 882 -1.03 -18.99 -18.45
N THR A 883 -0.14 -19.99 -18.48
CA THR A 883 -0.27 -21.13 -19.38
C THR A 883 -0.83 -22.35 -18.63
N SER A 884 -1.70 -23.10 -19.30
CA SER A 884 -2.24 -24.36 -18.76
C SER A 884 -1.27 -25.51 -19.03
N TYR A 885 -0.88 -26.22 -17.98
CA TYR A 885 0.10 -27.31 -18.03
C TYR A 885 -0.42 -28.59 -17.41
N SER A 886 0.18 -29.73 -17.75
CA SER A 886 -0.17 -31.03 -17.17
C SER A 886 0.17 -31.08 -15.68
N ILE A 887 -0.80 -31.45 -14.85
CA ILE A 887 -0.56 -31.61 -13.42
C ILE A 887 0.51 -32.67 -13.16
N ILE A 888 0.45 -33.78 -13.90
CA ILE A 888 1.35 -34.93 -13.70
C ILE A 888 2.74 -34.61 -14.26
N ASN A 889 2.81 -34.19 -15.52
CA ASN A 889 4.09 -34.10 -16.23
C ASN A 889 4.85 -32.81 -15.90
N ASP A 890 4.14 -31.69 -15.68
CA ASP A 890 4.78 -30.39 -15.48
C ASP A 890 4.86 -30.01 -14.00
N TYR A 891 3.88 -30.39 -13.19
CA TYR A 891 3.74 -29.97 -11.80
C TYR A 891 4.03 -31.07 -10.77
N SER A 892 4.34 -32.30 -11.20
CA SER A 892 4.59 -33.46 -10.32
C SER A 892 3.42 -33.75 -9.36
N GLY A 893 2.21 -33.34 -9.73
CA GLY A 893 0.99 -33.60 -8.97
C GLY A 893 0.36 -34.93 -9.33
N ILE A 894 -0.46 -35.46 -8.43
CA ILE A 894 -1.20 -36.71 -8.64
C ILE A 894 -2.69 -36.40 -8.66
N ARG A 895 -3.38 -36.85 -9.72
CA ARG A 895 -4.84 -36.78 -9.84
C ARG A 895 -5.49 -37.94 -9.09
N VAL A 896 -6.40 -37.64 -8.19
CA VAL A 896 -7.21 -38.63 -7.47
C VAL A 896 -8.58 -38.78 -8.13
N ARG A 897 -9.01 -40.03 -8.36
CA ARG A 897 -10.28 -40.36 -9.03
C ARG A 897 -11.25 -41.07 -8.10
N ASN A 898 -12.54 -40.83 -8.31
CA ASN A 898 -13.60 -41.63 -7.72
C ASN A 898 -13.58 -43.06 -8.34
N PRO A 899 -13.57 -44.13 -7.53
CA PRO A 899 -13.49 -45.51 -8.03
C PRO A 899 -14.63 -45.90 -8.98
N SER A 900 -15.85 -45.38 -8.75
CA SER A 900 -17.05 -45.80 -9.46
C SER A 900 -17.33 -44.94 -10.70
N THR A 901 -17.14 -43.62 -10.60
CA THR A 901 -17.47 -42.69 -11.70
C THR A 901 -16.25 -42.29 -12.53
N THR A 902 -15.04 -42.64 -12.09
CA THR A 902 -13.75 -42.24 -12.67
C THR A 902 -13.49 -40.73 -12.73
N SER A 903 -14.41 -39.94 -12.17
CA SER A 903 -14.32 -38.49 -12.13
C SER A 903 -13.21 -38.03 -11.20
N THR A 904 -12.61 -36.89 -11.53
CA THR A 904 -11.57 -36.27 -10.69
C THR A 904 -12.20 -35.71 -9.41
N ILE A 905 -11.70 -36.15 -8.25
CA ILE A 905 -12.18 -35.73 -6.92
C ILE A 905 -11.19 -34.86 -6.15
N GLY A 906 -9.95 -34.75 -6.66
CA GLY A 906 -8.95 -33.84 -6.12
C GLY A 906 -7.54 -34.15 -6.63
N TYR A 907 -6.57 -33.47 -6.03
CA TYR A 907 -5.17 -33.51 -6.40
C TYR A 907 -4.26 -33.51 -5.18
N THR A 908 -3.16 -34.26 -5.25
CA THR A 908 -2.10 -34.22 -4.23
C THR A 908 -0.78 -33.73 -4.82
N PHE A 909 -0.08 -32.87 -4.10
CA PHE A 909 1.20 -32.27 -4.49
C PHE A 909 2.27 -32.61 -3.43
N ASN A 910 2.73 -33.86 -3.48
CA ASN A 910 3.63 -34.43 -2.47
C ASN A 910 5.12 -34.29 -2.81
N ASP A 911 5.42 -33.92 -4.07
CA ASP A 911 6.78 -33.72 -4.55
C ASP A 911 7.44 -32.52 -3.85
N SER A 912 8.67 -32.71 -3.36
CA SER A 912 9.40 -31.67 -2.63
C SER A 912 9.73 -30.44 -3.49
N SER A 913 9.77 -30.57 -4.82
CA SER A 913 10.00 -29.47 -5.75
C SER A 913 8.77 -28.57 -5.95
N TYR A 914 7.57 -29.04 -5.59
CA TYR A 914 6.32 -28.28 -5.76
C TYR A 914 5.28 -28.66 -4.70
N LYS A 915 5.51 -28.22 -3.46
CA LYS A 915 4.70 -28.61 -2.29
C LYS A 915 3.70 -27.53 -1.87
N ILE A 916 2.71 -27.26 -2.72
CA ILE A 916 1.65 -26.27 -2.45
C ILE A 916 0.50 -26.81 -1.57
N GLY A 917 0.54 -28.09 -1.19
CA GLY A 917 -0.51 -28.78 -0.43
C GLY A 917 -1.54 -29.49 -1.32
N ASN A 918 -2.49 -30.20 -0.71
CA ASN A 918 -3.48 -31.00 -1.43
C ASN A 918 -4.82 -30.27 -1.59
N TYR A 919 -5.53 -30.54 -2.70
CA TYR A 919 -6.72 -29.80 -3.10
C TYR A 919 -7.90 -30.72 -3.43
N PRO A 920 -9.08 -30.53 -2.82
CA PRO A 920 -10.32 -31.18 -3.22
C PRO A 920 -10.84 -30.63 -4.55
N ASN A 921 -11.66 -31.40 -5.26
CA ASN A 921 -12.51 -30.87 -6.33
C ASN A 921 -13.87 -30.42 -5.77
N SER A 922 -13.90 -29.21 -5.23
CA SER A 922 -15.13 -28.60 -4.67
C SER A 922 -15.99 -27.91 -5.73
N GLY A 923 -15.58 -27.97 -7.00
CA GLY A 923 -16.18 -27.23 -8.11
C GLY A 923 -16.15 -25.70 -7.94
N SER A 924 -16.85 -25.03 -8.86
CA SER A 924 -17.11 -23.59 -8.85
C SER A 924 -18.56 -23.32 -9.24
N ARG A 925 -19.15 -22.26 -8.69
CA ARG A 925 -20.53 -21.83 -8.95
C ARG A 925 -20.54 -20.66 -9.93
N GLY A 926 -21.40 -20.74 -10.94
CA GLY A 926 -21.60 -19.66 -11.92
C GLY A 926 -20.46 -19.48 -12.93
N PHE A 927 -19.53 -20.44 -13.03
CA PHE A 927 -18.39 -20.35 -13.92
C PHE A 927 -18.80 -20.15 -15.40
N ARG A 928 -18.09 -19.25 -16.07
CA ARG A 928 -18.09 -19.08 -17.53
C ARG A 928 -16.73 -18.60 -18.01
N SER A 929 -16.45 -18.80 -19.29
CA SER A 929 -15.36 -18.10 -19.95
C SER A 929 -15.80 -16.67 -20.29
N VAL A 930 -15.24 -15.68 -19.59
CA VAL A 930 -15.49 -14.25 -19.82
C VAL A 930 -15.04 -13.84 -21.22
N ILE A 931 -13.87 -14.29 -21.65
CA ILE A 931 -13.30 -14.00 -22.97
C ILE A 931 -13.81 -14.94 -24.07
N GLY A 932 -14.60 -15.97 -23.73
CA GLY A 932 -15.11 -16.96 -24.68
C GLY A 932 -16.51 -16.68 -25.21
N ASN A 933 -17.12 -15.54 -24.85
CA ASN A 933 -18.53 -15.22 -25.10
C ASN A 933 -19.49 -16.35 -24.70
N GLN A 934 -19.23 -17.00 -23.57
CA GLN A 934 -20.04 -18.12 -23.08
C GLN A 934 -21.08 -17.63 -22.09
N ALA A 935 -22.30 -18.15 -22.20
CA ALA A 935 -23.25 -18.11 -21.09
C ALA A 935 -22.72 -18.96 -19.91
N PRO A 936 -23.14 -18.70 -18.66
CA PRO A 936 -22.81 -19.56 -17.53
C PRO A 936 -23.21 -21.00 -17.81
N GLN A 937 -22.26 -21.94 -17.74
CA GLN A 937 -22.55 -23.35 -17.94
C GLN A 937 -23.51 -23.83 -16.84
N GLY A 938 -24.73 -24.21 -17.22
CA GLY A 938 -25.73 -24.75 -16.29
C GLY A 938 -26.51 -23.73 -15.46
N THR A 939 -26.43 -22.43 -15.76
CA THR A 939 -27.03 -21.31 -14.98
C THR A 939 -26.40 -21.07 -13.60
N PHE A 940 -26.90 -20.11 -12.81
CA PHE A 940 -26.33 -19.72 -11.51
C PHE A 940 -26.59 -20.74 -10.37
N ASN A 941 -27.41 -21.75 -10.63
CA ASN A 941 -27.92 -22.70 -9.64
C ASN A 941 -27.17 -24.05 -9.60
N PHE A 942 -26.09 -24.20 -10.37
CA PHE A 942 -25.33 -25.45 -10.51
C PHE A 942 -23.86 -25.30 -10.09
N ILE A 943 -23.24 -26.41 -9.68
CA ILE A 943 -21.80 -26.51 -9.34
C ILE A 943 -21.03 -27.16 -10.48
N ASN A 944 -20.15 -26.41 -11.12
CA ASN A 944 -19.24 -26.88 -12.15
C ASN A 944 -18.02 -27.59 -11.51
N PHE A 945 -17.94 -28.92 -11.66
CA PHE A 945 -16.81 -29.72 -11.15
C PHE A 945 -15.64 -29.87 -12.16
N GLN A 946 -15.73 -29.26 -13.35
CA GLN A 946 -14.62 -29.25 -14.30
C GLN A 946 -13.59 -28.19 -13.92
N TYR A 947 -14.03 -27.03 -13.43
CA TYR A 947 -13.16 -25.88 -13.16
C TYR A 947 -13.16 -25.48 -11.68
N PRO A 948 -12.65 -26.33 -10.76
CA PRO A 948 -12.38 -25.90 -9.40
C PRO A 948 -11.13 -25.00 -9.36
N GLY A 949 -11.04 -24.16 -8.34
CA GLY A 949 -9.89 -23.28 -8.15
C GLY A 949 -9.85 -22.66 -6.77
N VAL A 950 -8.86 -21.79 -6.56
CA VAL A 950 -8.73 -21.00 -5.33
C VAL A 950 -8.42 -19.55 -5.64
N TRP A 951 -9.15 -18.64 -4.99
CA TRP A 951 -9.00 -17.21 -5.23
C TRP A 951 -7.66 -16.65 -4.74
N THR A 952 -7.22 -15.58 -5.41
CA THR A 952 -6.20 -14.65 -4.92
C THR A 952 -6.85 -13.30 -4.60
N ALA A 953 -6.11 -12.41 -3.94
CA ALA A 953 -6.59 -11.09 -3.54
C ALA A 953 -6.60 -10.05 -4.68
N ALA A 954 -6.34 -10.43 -5.93
CA ALA A 954 -6.06 -9.51 -7.02
C ALA A 954 -7.12 -9.50 -8.14
N LEU A 955 -7.29 -8.33 -8.76
CA LEU A 955 -7.93 -8.14 -10.06
C LEU A 955 -6.84 -7.91 -11.13
N ASN A 956 -7.12 -8.30 -12.38
CA ASN A 956 -6.24 -8.05 -13.51
C ASN A 956 -6.11 -6.54 -13.81
N SER A 957 -4.97 -6.16 -14.37
CA SER A 957 -4.58 -4.85 -14.91
C SER A 957 -5.57 -4.23 -15.92
N ASN A 958 -5.26 -3.02 -16.39
CA ASN A 958 -5.94 -2.33 -17.48
C ASN A 958 -7.42 -1.98 -17.21
N TYR A 959 -7.83 -1.98 -15.94
CA TYR A 959 -9.16 -1.59 -15.49
C TYR A 959 -10.30 -2.51 -16.00
N ILE A 960 -10.00 -3.80 -16.22
CA ILE A 960 -10.99 -4.77 -16.72
C ILE A 960 -11.77 -5.48 -15.61
N GLY A 961 -11.26 -5.49 -14.38
CA GLY A 961 -11.97 -6.00 -13.20
C GLY A 961 -12.20 -7.51 -13.15
N ARG A 962 -11.39 -8.31 -13.85
CA ARG A 962 -11.45 -9.79 -13.77
C ARG A 962 -10.54 -10.29 -12.64
N PRO A 963 -11.02 -11.11 -11.68
CA PRO A 963 -10.19 -11.61 -10.59
C PRO A 963 -9.22 -12.71 -11.05
N VAL A 964 -8.10 -12.80 -10.36
CA VAL A 964 -7.06 -13.81 -10.61
C VAL A 964 -7.23 -15.00 -9.64
N ASN A 965 -7.13 -16.21 -10.15
CA ASN A 965 -7.12 -17.45 -9.37
C ASN A 965 -6.05 -18.44 -9.84
N MET A 966 -5.79 -19.44 -9.00
CA MET A 966 -5.26 -20.73 -9.48
C MET A 966 -6.46 -21.59 -9.89
N LEU A 967 -6.45 -22.14 -11.10
CA LEU A 967 -7.55 -22.93 -11.65
C LEU A 967 -7.05 -24.31 -12.10
N PHE A 968 -7.86 -25.34 -11.87
CA PHE A 968 -7.67 -26.67 -12.43
C PHE A 968 -8.66 -26.92 -13.57
N ASP A 969 -8.24 -27.65 -14.60
CA ASP A 969 -9.13 -28.31 -15.56
C ASP A 969 -9.18 -29.80 -15.23
N ALA A 970 -10.26 -30.18 -14.56
CA ALA A 970 -10.48 -31.52 -14.01
C ALA A 970 -11.09 -32.51 -15.02
N ALA A 971 -11.25 -32.11 -16.28
CA ALA A 971 -11.64 -33.03 -17.35
C ALA A 971 -10.67 -34.21 -17.43
N SER A 972 -11.21 -35.41 -17.66
CA SER A 972 -10.45 -36.65 -17.69
C SER A 972 -9.34 -36.64 -18.75
N SER A 973 -9.58 -35.96 -19.87
CA SER A 973 -8.68 -35.79 -21.01
C SER A 973 -7.67 -34.65 -20.85
N ALA A 974 -7.96 -33.63 -20.05
CA ALA A 974 -7.11 -32.45 -19.90
C ALA A 974 -6.14 -32.59 -18.72
N ASN A 975 -6.68 -32.70 -17.50
CA ASN A 975 -5.92 -32.80 -16.23
C ASN A 975 -4.82 -31.73 -16.09
N ARG A 976 -5.23 -30.45 -16.07
CA ARG A 976 -4.31 -29.31 -16.14
C ARG A 976 -4.45 -28.34 -14.98
N ILE A 977 -3.41 -27.54 -14.76
CA ILE A 977 -3.39 -26.43 -13.81
C ILE A 977 -2.88 -25.17 -14.49
N ILE A 978 -3.42 -24.03 -14.07
CA ILE A 978 -2.94 -22.69 -14.41
C ILE A 978 -2.78 -21.90 -13.11
N ALA A 979 -1.59 -21.34 -12.88
CA ALA A 979 -1.23 -20.69 -11.62
C ALA A 979 -1.72 -19.23 -11.53
N PHE A 980 -1.97 -18.61 -12.68
CA PHE A 980 -2.54 -17.29 -12.85
C PHE A 980 -3.61 -17.35 -13.95
N HIS A 981 -4.87 -17.52 -13.56
CA HIS A 981 -6.00 -17.49 -14.47
C HIS A 981 -6.83 -16.24 -14.18
N ASP A 982 -7.03 -15.41 -15.20
CA ASP A 982 -7.70 -14.11 -15.10
C ASP A 982 -9.04 -14.11 -15.85
N ASN A 983 -9.49 -15.23 -16.40
CA ASN A 983 -10.72 -15.33 -17.19
C ASN A 983 -11.92 -15.67 -16.30
N ASN A 984 -12.15 -14.80 -15.30
CA ASN A 984 -13.17 -14.99 -14.27
C ASN A 984 -14.05 -13.75 -14.12
N ASP A 985 -15.24 -13.92 -13.53
CA ASP A 985 -16.04 -12.82 -12.99
C ASP A 985 -15.96 -12.79 -11.46
N PRO A 986 -15.98 -11.60 -10.82
CA PRO A 986 -16.02 -11.50 -9.35
C PRO A 986 -17.23 -12.17 -8.69
N TYR A 987 -18.35 -12.33 -9.39
CA TYR A 987 -19.54 -12.97 -8.84
C TYR A 987 -19.39 -14.49 -8.64
N PHE A 988 -18.40 -15.15 -9.27
CA PHE A 988 -18.24 -16.60 -9.17
C PHE A 988 -18.08 -17.05 -7.72
N GLY A 989 -18.72 -18.16 -7.35
CA GLY A 989 -18.47 -18.84 -6.08
C GLY A 989 -17.34 -19.85 -6.23
N MET A 990 -16.26 -19.69 -5.47
CA MET A 990 -15.11 -20.61 -5.52
C MET A 990 -14.40 -20.68 -4.18
N SER A 991 -13.55 -21.69 -3.97
CA SER A 991 -12.85 -21.90 -2.70
C SER A 991 -11.83 -20.81 -2.41
N CYS A 992 -11.56 -20.61 -1.11
CA CYS A 992 -10.46 -19.78 -0.61
C CYS A 992 -9.43 -20.67 0.12
N ARG A 993 -8.15 -20.47 -0.18
CA ARG A 993 -7.01 -21.13 0.46
C ARG A 993 -6.08 -20.07 1.01
N CYS A 994 -6.03 -19.93 2.33
CA CYS A 994 -5.28 -18.85 2.95
C CYS A 994 -3.79 -19.14 3.03
N VAL A 995 -3.00 -18.08 3.11
CA VAL A 995 -1.57 -18.09 3.40
C VAL A 995 -1.30 -17.41 4.73
N LYS A 996 -0.25 -17.85 5.42
CA LYS A 996 0.11 -17.33 6.72
C LYS A 996 0.65 -15.92 6.60
N ILE A 997 0.20 -15.05 7.50
CA ILE A 997 0.71 -13.68 7.58
C ILE A 997 2.09 -13.74 8.22
N LYS A 998 3.06 -13.06 7.59
CA LYS A 998 4.38 -12.81 8.15
C LYS A 998 4.37 -11.44 8.80
N TYR A 999 5.05 -11.33 9.95
CA TYR A 999 5.17 -10.08 10.68
C TYR A 999 6.65 -9.75 10.89
N ASP A 1000 6.99 -8.47 10.78
CA ASP A 1000 8.31 -7.97 11.12
C ASP A 1000 8.53 -7.94 12.65
N ALA A 1001 9.73 -7.54 13.09
CA ALA A 1001 10.08 -7.45 14.51
C ALA A 1001 9.22 -6.43 15.31
N ASN A 1002 8.51 -5.53 14.62
CA ASN A 1002 7.63 -4.53 15.20
C ASN A 1002 6.15 -4.96 15.15
N GLY A 1003 5.84 -6.16 14.65
CA GLY A 1003 4.47 -6.66 14.51
C GLY A 1003 3.73 -6.12 13.29
N ASN A 1004 4.41 -5.47 12.34
CA ASN A 1004 3.79 -5.06 11.09
C ASN A 1004 3.76 -6.21 10.08
N GLU A 1005 2.65 -6.32 9.35
CA GLU A 1005 2.52 -7.31 8.29
C GLU A 1005 3.50 -7.06 7.14
N GLU A 1006 4.27 -8.10 6.79
CA GLU A 1006 5.18 -8.12 5.65
C GLU A 1006 4.42 -8.34 4.34
N GLY A 1007 4.93 -7.77 3.25
CA GLY A 1007 4.40 -7.92 1.90
C GLY A 1007 4.94 -9.17 1.19
N VAL A 1008 4.62 -9.29 -0.10
CA VAL A 1008 4.98 -10.47 -0.91
C VAL A 1008 6.44 -10.50 -1.38
N ILE A 1009 7.14 -9.37 -1.29
CA ILE A 1009 8.55 -9.24 -1.69
C ILE A 1009 9.42 -9.59 -0.49
N PRO A 1010 10.21 -10.68 -0.50
CA PRO A 1010 10.99 -11.06 0.66
C PRO A 1010 12.11 -10.05 0.94
N LYS A 1011 12.19 -9.58 2.18
CA LYS A 1011 13.20 -8.60 2.62
C LYS A 1011 14.62 -9.17 2.61
N LEU A 1012 14.79 -10.39 3.10
CA LEU A 1012 16.10 -11.02 3.29
C LEU A 1012 16.45 -11.95 2.13
N GLN A 1013 17.74 -12.17 1.93
CA GLN A 1013 18.24 -13.16 0.98
C GLN A 1013 17.76 -14.56 1.38
N ILE A 1014 17.15 -15.28 0.46
CA ILE A 1014 16.77 -16.67 0.62
C ILE A 1014 18.00 -17.54 0.30
N THR A 1015 18.41 -18.37 1.26
CA THR A 1015 19.62 -19.21 1.15
C THR A 1015 19.34 -20.71 1.03
N SER A 1016 18.13 -21.15 1.39
CA SER A 1016 17.73 -22.56 1.32
C SER A 1016 16.23 -22.72 1.16
N LEU A 1017 15.81 -23.84 0.55
CA LEU A 1017 14.41 -24.24 0.58
C LEU A 1017 14.11 -24.70 2.02
N PRO A 1018 12.92 -24.40 2.56
CA PRO A 1018 12.56 -24.88 3.89
C PRO A 1018 12.55 -26.42 3.92
N VAL A 1019 13.46 -27.04 4.68
CA VAL A 1019 13.59 -28.51 4.77
C VAL A 1019 12.62 -29.13 5.79
N THR A 1020 11.93 -28.34 6.61
CA THR A 1020 11.04 -28.86 7.65
C THR A 1020 9.85 -27.95 7.90
N LYS A 1021 8.72 -28.59 8.26
CA LYS A 1021 7.53 -27.94 8.83
C LYS A 1021 8.01 -26.93 9.88
N ALA A 1022 7.66 -25.66 9.72
CA ALA A 1022 7.92 -24.67 10.77
C ALA A 1022 7.36 -25.22 12.09
N ALA A 1023 8.11 -25.05 13.19
CA ALA A 1023 7.59 -25.36 14.51
C ALA A 1023 6.21 -24.71 14.66
N ALA A 1024 5.27 -25.43 15.29
CA ALA A 1024 3.93 -24.89 15.53
C ALA A 1024 4.06 -23.48 16.13
N PRO A 1025 3.27 -22.49 15.66
CA PRO A 1025 3.24 -21.21 16.34
C PRO A 1025 2.87 -21.46 17.79
N LEU A 1026 3.62 -20.84 18.71
CA LEU A 1026 3.31 -20.85 20.14
C LEU A 1026 1.82 -20.47 20.28
N THR A 1027 1.07 -21.30 20.99
CA THR A 1027 -0.34 -21.07 21.27
C THR A 1027 -0.52 -19.75 22.00
N LYS A 1028 -1.71 -19.14 21.97
CA LYS A 1028 -1.99 -17.93 22.76
C LYS A 1028 -1.74 -18.19 24.25
N THR A 1029 -1.98 -19.40 24.74
CA THR A 1029 -1.61 -19.83 26.08
C THR A 1029 -0.10 -19.94 26.26
N GLU A 1030 0.68 -20.42 25.28
CA GLU A 1030 2.16 -20.40 25.35
C GLU A 1030 2.77 -19.01 25.12
N ILE A 1031 2.09 -18.11 24.40
CA ILE A 1031 2.45 -16.70 24.21
C ILE A 1031 2.11 -15.91 25.47
N ASP A 1032 0.94 -16.14 26.06
CA ASP A 1032 0.51 -15.55 27.33
C ASP A 1032 1.34 -16.16 28.46
N GLU A 1033 1.65 -17.46 28.48
CA GLU A 1033 2.58 -18.10 29.41
C GLU A 1033 4.02 -17.63 29.18
N ARG A 1034 4.45 -17.26 27.96
CA ARG A 1034 5.79 -16.67 27.70
C ARG A 1034 5.85 -15.14 27.84
N LEU A 1035 4.70 -14.45 27.84
CA LEU A 1035 4.55 -13.04 28.22
C LEU A 1035 4.40 -12.90 29.75
N ILE A 1036 3.80 -13.91 30.39
CA ILE A 1036 3.67 -14.07 31.85
C ILE A 1036 4.95 -14.69 32.43
N ALA A 1037 5.72 -15.48 31.67
CA ALA A 1037 7.05 -15.93 32.05
C ALA A 1037 8.07 -14.79 31.92
N ASN A 1038 8.00 -13.88 32.88
CA ASN A 1038 9.13 -13.32 33.62
C ASN A 1038 10.45 -13.19 32.84
N LYS A 1039 10.50 -12.35 31.79
CA LYS A 1039 11.79 -11.98 31.20
C LYS A 1039 12.50 -10.99 32.10
N ILE A 1040 13.47 -11.51 32.84
CA ILE A 1040 14.56 -10.75 33.41
C ILE A 1040 15.26 -9.99 32.27
N LYS A 1041 15.19 -8.65 32.28
CA LYS A 1041 15.91 -7.78 31.33
C LYS A 1041 17.06 -7.10 32.07
N VAL A 1042 18.16 -6.82 31.36
CA VAL A 1042 19.26 -6.02 31.91
C VAL A 1042 19.48 -4.75 31.09
N TYR A 1043 19.80 -3.64 31.74
CA TYR A 1043 19.96 -2.33 31.11
C TYR A 1043 20.94 -1.46 31.90
N PRO A 1044 21.65 -0.50 31.29
CA PRO A 1044 21.77 -0.31 29.84
C PRO A 1044 22.55 -1.47 29.21
N ASN A 1045 22.23 -1.78 27.95
CA ASN A 1045 22.98 -2.74 27.14
C ASN A 1045 23.05 -2.18 25.71
N PRO A 1046 24.18 -1.57 25.31
CA PRO A 1046 25.52 -1.71 25.91
C PRO A 1046 25.70 -1.06 27.29
N VAL A 1047 26.58 -1.65 28.11
CA VAL A 1047 26.90 -1.20 29.49
C VAL A 1047 28.32 -0.64 29.57
N LYS A 1048 28.48 0.49 30.26
CA LYS A 1048 29.80 1.09 30.55
C LYS A 1048 30.38 0.61 31.87
N SER A 1049 29.62 0.65 32.96
CA SER A 1049 30.10 0.26 34.29
C SER A 1049 29.00 -0.46 35.07
N VAL A 1050 27.86 0.19 35.32
CA VAL A 1050 26.78 -0.38 36.12
C VAL A 1050 25.68 -0.98 35.23
N LEU A 1051 25.33 -2.24 35.49
CA LEU A 1051 24.24 -2.97 34.84
C LEU A 1051 23.08 -3.15 35.82
N TYR A 1052 21.88 -2.76 35.44
CA TYR A 1052 20.64 -2.92 36.18
C TYR A 1052 19.85 -4.15 35.71
N ILE A 1053 19.03 -4.70 36.59
CA ILE A 1053 18.12 -5.82 36.31
C ILE A 1053 16.67 -5.39 36.50
N HIS A 1054 15.84 -5.57 35.47
CA HIS A 1054 14.39 -5.51 35.56
C HIS A 1054 13.86 -6.93 35.71
N ALA A 1055 13.37 -7.27 36.90
CA ALA A 1055 12.85 -8.59 37.20
C ALA A 1055 11.59 -8.51 38.09
N PRO A 1056 10.63 -9.45 37.94
CA PRO A 1056 9.29 -9.38 38.51
C PRO A 1056 9.18 -9.76 40.00
N SER A 1057 10.26 -10.19 40.67
CA SER A 1057 10.27 -10.48 42.11
C SER A 1057 11.49 -9.88 42.80
N ASP A 1058 11.42 -9.46 44.06
CA ASP A 1058 12.59 -8.95 44.80
C ASP A 1058 13.44 -10.07 45.45
N LYS A 1059 13.54 -11.23 44.78
CA LYS A 1059 14.43 -12.33 45.20
C LYS A 1059 15.88 -11.98 44.84
N GLY A 1060 16.86 -12.50 45.60
CA GLY A 1060 18.28 -12.31 45.26
C GLY A 1060 18.61 -12.91 43.89
N TYR A 1061 19.06 -12.08 42.93
CA TYR A 1061 19.46 -12.51 41.59
C TYR A 1061 20.98 -12.66 41.50
N TYR A 1062 21.45 -13.91 41.34
CA TYR A 1062 22.85 -14.25 41.11
C TYR A 1062 23.12 -14.37 39.62
N TYR A 1063 24.32 -14.00 39.18
CA TYR A 1063 24.72 -14.06 37.79
C TYR A 1063 26.09 -14.69 37.57
N GLN A 1064 26.28 -15.21 36.36
CA GLN A 1064 27.55 -15.68 35.80
C GLN A 1064 27.70 -15.10 34.39
N ILE A 1065 28.84 -14.49 34.09
CA ILE A 1065 29.17 -13.86 32.81
C ILE A 1065 30.26 -14.68 32.15
N TYR A 1066 30.02 -15.07 30.90
CA TYR A 1066 30.90 -15.85 30.06
C TYR A 1066 31.36 -15.01 28.87
N ASN A 1067 32.62 -15.17 28.45
CA ASN A 1067 33.07 -14.64 27.16
C ASN A 1067 32.50 -15.47 26.00
N MET A 1068 32.69 -15.01 24.76
CA MET A 1068 32.18 -15.71 23.57
C MET A 1068 32.82 -17.10 23.32
N SER A 1069 33.93 -17.41 23.99
CA SER A 1069 34.56 -18.75 23.98
C SER A 1069 33.99 -19.68 25.06
N GLY A 1070 33.01 -19.24 25.84
CA GLY A 1070 32.36 -20.02 26.89
C GLY A 1070 33.12 -20.08 28.22
N GLN A 1071 34.18 -19.28 28.42
CA GLN A 1071 34.87 -19.19 29.71
C GLN A 1071 34.15 -18.24 30.65
N LEU A 1072 33.97 -18.64 31.91
CA LEU A 1072 33.43 -17.79 32.97
C LEU A 1072 34.43 -16.68 33.31
N VAL A 1073 34.04 -15.42 33.12
CA VAL A 1073 34.88 -14.23 33.34
C VAL A 1073 34.49 -13.42 34.57
N LYS A 1074 33.24 -13.53 35.05
CA LYS A 1074 32.77 -12.87 36.27
C LYS A 1074 31.51 -13.55 36.80
N SER A 1075 31.33 -13.62 38.11
CA SER A 1075 30.07 -14.02 38.74
C SER A 1075 29.76 -13.10 39.92
N GLY A 1076 28.51 -13.05 40.36
CA GLY A 1076 28.12 -12.17 41.46
C GLY A 1076 26.62 -12.18 41.72
N LYS A 1077 26.15 -11.17 42.45
CA LYS A 1077 24.73 -10.94 42.77
C LYS A 1077 24.37 -9.50 42.42
N PHE A 1078 23.14 -9.28 41.95
CA PHE A 1078 22.57 -7.94 41.85
C PHE A 1078 22.19 -7.47 43.26
N GLU A 1079 22.86 -6.43 43.75
CA GLU A 1079 22.50 -5.74 44.99
C GLU A 1079 21.69 -4.50 44.63
N ASN A 1080 20.51 -4.31 45.25
CA ASN A 1080 19.58 -3.21 44.90
C ASN A 1080 19.28 -3.12 43.39
N LYS A 1081 19.09 -4.27 42.73
CA LYS A 1081 18.84 -4.38 41.28
C LYS A 1081 19.96 -3.85 40.37
N GLN A 1082 21.20 -3.76 40.86
CA GLN A 1082 22.35 -3.34 40.06
C GLN A 1082 23.59 -4.19 40.35
N THR A 1083 24.53 -4.21 39.40
CA THR A 1083 25.86 -4.78 39.56
C THR A 1083 26.91 -3.97 38.80
N ASP A 1084 28.16 -3.96 39.30
CA ASP A 1084 29.28 -3.28 38.65
C ASP A 1084 30.09 -4.24 37.78
N LEU A 1085 30.19 -3.89 36.49
CA LEU A 1085 30.92 -4.57 35.43
C LEU A 1085 32.12 -3.77 34.91
N SER A 1086 32.56 -2.73 35.63
CA SER A 1086 33.75 -1.92 35.33
C SER A 1086 35.01 -2.76 35.03
N ALA A 1087 35.17 -3.88 35.74
CA ALA A 1087 36.31 -4.80 35.58
C ALA A 1087 36.29 -5.65 34.29
N LEU A 1088 35.20 -5.65 33.51
CA LEU A 1088 35.16 -6.37 32.23
C LEU A 1088 35.80 -5.51 31.12
N VAL A 1089 36.59 -6.13 30.25
CA VAL A 1089 37.11 -5.47 29.04
C VAL A 1089 36.00 -5.26 28.01
N THR A 1090 36.12 -4.26 27.15
CA THR A 1090 35.19 -3.99 26.04
C THR A 1090 34.98 -5.25 25.20
N GLY A 1091 33.72 -5.62 24.94
CA GLY A 1091 33.42 -6.86 24.23
C GLY A 1091 31.99 -7.37 24.43
N THR A 1092 31.67 -8.47 23.75
CA THR A 1092 30.38 -9.16 23.88
C THR A 1092 30.50 -10.33 24.88
N TYR A 1093 29.54 -10.46 25.77
CA TYR A 1093 29.48 -11.51 26.78
C TYR A 1093 28.08 -12.13 26.85
N LEU A 1094 28.00 -13.32 27.45
CA LEU A 1094 26.78 -14.03 27.77
C LEU A 1094 26.59 -14.07 29.29
N MET A 1095 25.45 -13.59 29.78
CA MET A 1095 25.13 -13.54 31.21
C MET A 1095 24.01 -14.53 31.53
N ARG A 1096 24.29 -15.49 32.41
CA ARG A 1096 23.33 -16.44 32.98
C ARG A 1096 22.89 -15.95 34.35
N ILE A 1097 21.60 -16.05 34.69
CA ILE A 1097 21.04 -15.57 35.97
C ILE A 1097 20.33 -16.74 36.68
N ASN A 1098 20.59 -16.92 37.99
CA ASN A 1098 19.95 -17.92 38.89
C ASN A 1098 19.92 -19.39 38.40
N ASN A 1099 20.93 -19.82 37.63
CA ASN A 1099 21.00 -21.16 37.00
C ASN A 1099 19.85 -21.49 36.02
N GLU A 1100 19.03 -20.52 35.63
CA GLU A 1100 17.96 -20.71 34.63
C GLU A 1100 18.54 -21.02 33.23
N GLU A 1101 17.71 -21.57 32.34
CA GLU A 1101 18.03 -21.78 30.91
C GLU A 1101 18.17 -20.46 30.13
N THR A 1102 17.73 -19.34 30.71
CA THR A 1102 17.75 -18.03 30.07
C THR A 1102 19.14 -17.38 30.15
N VAL A 1103 19.76 -17.16 28.99
CA VAL A 1103 21.06 -16.45 28.85
C VAL A 1103 20.83 -15.11 28.15
N VAL A 1104 21.33 -14.03 28.74
CA VAL A 1104 21.20 -12.66 28.25
C VAL A 1104 22.52 -12.21 27.64
N LYS A 1105 22.50 -11.76 26.38
CA LYS A 1105 23.68 -11.17 25.74
C LYS A 1105 23.91 -9.76 26.29
N ILE A 1106 25.12 -9.47 26.77
CA ILE A 1106 25.52 -8.12 27.21
C ILE A 1106 26.71 -7.63 26.38
N ILE A 1107 26.73 -6.33 26.06
CA ILE A 1107 27.81 -5.66 25.33
C ILE A 1107 28.46 -4.69 26.31
N LYS A 1108 29.74 -4.88 26.63
CA LYS A 1108 30.55 -3.94 27.41
C LYS A 1108 31.19 -2.95 26.45
N GLU A 1109 30.93 -1.65 26.66
CA GLU A 1109 31.64 -0.56 25.97
C GLU A 1109 33.01 -0.29 26.57
#